data_AF-A0A7X4HX97-F1
#
_entry.id   AF-A0A7X4HX97-F1
#
_cell.length_a   1.000
_cell.length_b   1.000
_cell.length_c   1.000
_cell.angle_alpha   90.00
_cell.angle_beta   90.00
_cell.angle_gamma   90.00
#
_symmetry.space_group_name_H-M   'P 1'
#
loop_
_entity.id
_entity.type
_entity.pdbx_description
1 polymer ?
#
loop_
_entity_poly.entity_id
_entity_poly.type
_entity_poly.pdbx_seq_one_letter_code
_entity_poly.pdbx_strand_id
1 'polypeptide(L)'
;MALDPWYKVALPREEVREGRSFNPDEFAIALEQVVGGTAPADYRDPEAFFARTCFTRALREHAGMVLRRLAGKTANTSPVMTLVTQFGGGKTHTLTALYHLVTAGQSMDGLEGVTDLLHDAGLSAAPEARVAVFVGNAWDPREGREAPWIDVARQLAGERGVELLGASAATTPPGTEALGRVFAAAGAPALVLFDEVLNFVNRYRQMADPFHAFIQNLTVAMTGTTHGAAVISLPRSQVEMSDFDMAWQDKITKVVRRVAKDLLANDETEVSEVVRRRLFDAIGEERFRKKVSRVYADWCFERRERLPPQWTLVDSAATEAKAREHLRVRFEACYPFHPATLSVFQRKWSALPQFQQTRGTLAMLAQWISWAHRDGFTKARTEPLITLGSAPLDISDFASVVLGQLGESRLSTAIDADIAGVQAHARALDADSKGPVRDIHRRVGTTMLFESSGGQVERVAHLPELRFALGEPSIDTTSVDTAAMALEERSYFLRRVGTDGYRISYRPTIKKVVNDRRASLDEEGEIQPAIRKLVKDDFDRGATLPRVCFPADAASIPDTPKLTLVVADPDVEWTGAAGEDVRKRIAQWTRARGASPRLYPGALVWAVKKPGRELRDKVEQWLAWKRVASEISAGTLGSELDSTELADIRTKVREAGDAAREEVWGDYRFVVLADASAPDGLASIDLGAGHSSSSESLCGRVISALKSSALLNESVGAAYLERNWPPALKESGAWPLVSLRQSFLDGSLTRLVDPDAVLCRKIVEFVGKGDFGLGSGRGADGRFERVSFGETVAPEDVMFESDVYLLTRALAEQLKAPTAPDTQTPADGEDVSDDSVGGSTGPGPGPDVVVDPQPPEPPAPSAQKSFRIHGDIPPEIWNRLGTRLLPKLRSGQDLKVGVTFELTADGAGADPLLADLRQILDDLQLGDSVRIDVE
;
A
#
# COMPACT_ATOMS: atom_id res chain seq x y z
N MET A 1 15.19 18.13 -33.26
CA MET A 1 14.56 19.47 -33.36
C MET A 1 13.38 19.47 -32.41
N ALA A 2 13.21 20.50 -31.57
CA ALA A 2 11.96 20.64 -30.82
C ALA A 2 10.77 20.81 -31.79
N LEU A 3 9.64 20.24 -31.42
CA LEU A 3 8.33 20.50 -32.02
C LEU A 3 7.56 21.39 -31.05
N ASP A 4 6.79 22.34 -31.56
CA ASP A 4 5.97 23.19 -30.70
C ASP A 4 4.78 22.40 -30.11
N PRO A 5 4.34 22.72 -28.89
CA PRO A 5 3.20 22.05 -28.26
C PRO A 5 1.90 22.39 -29.00
N TRP A 6 0.95 21.45 -29.03
CA TRP A 6 -0.28 21.59 -29.83
C TRP A 6 -1.07 22.87 -29.49
N TYR A 7 -1.14 23.26 -28.20
CA TYR A 7 -1.92 24.41 -27.72
C TYR A 7 -1.35 25.78 -28.17
N LYS A 8 -0.13 25.83 -28.71
CA LYS A 8 0.42 27.05 -29.32
C LYS A 8 0.08 27.19 -30.80
N VAL A 9 -0.48 26.15 -31.42
CA VAL A 9 -0.60 26.01 -32.88
C VAL A 9 -2.04 25.75 -33.31
N ALA A 10 -2.74 24.86 -32.61
CA ALA A 10 -4.17 24.64 -32.78
C ALA A 10 -4.94 25.49 -31.77
N LEU A 11 -5.86 26.30 -32.28
CA LEU A 11 -6.71 27.21 -31.51
C LEU A 11 -8.08 26.56 -31.32
N PRO A 12 -8.44 26.07 -30.11
CA PRO A 12 -9.80 25.62 -29.83
C PRO A 12 -10.76 26.80 -29.97
N ARG A 13 -12.03 26.53 -30.29
CA ARG A 13 -13.06 27.57 -30.41
C ARG A 13 -13.26 28.36 -29.13
N GLU A 14 -13.71 29.61 -29.23
CA GLU A 14 -13.98 30.48 -28.06
C GLU A 14 -14.82 29.78 -26.98
N GLU A 15 -15.97 29.23 -27.37
CA GLU A 15 -16.89 28.45 -26.52
C GLU A 15 -16.20 27.29 -25.77
N VAL A 16 -15.26 26.60 -26.43
CA VAL A 16 -14.47 25.50 -25.85
C VAL A 16 -13.37 26.04 -24.92
N ARG A 17 -12.67 27.12 -25.29
CA ARG A 17 -11.63 27.75 -24.46
C ARG A 17 -12.18 28.30 -23.15
N GLU A 18 -13.40 28.83 -23.18
CA GLU A 18 -14.06 29.43 -22.02
C GLU A 18 -14.87 28.45 -21.18
N GLY A 19 -15.24 27.29 -21.75
CA GLY A 19 -16.03 26.27 -21.08
C GLY A 19 -17.45 26.73 -20.74
N ARG A 20 -18.04 27.61 -21.56
CA ARG A 20 -19.37 28.23 -21.30
C ARG A 20 -20.50 27.20 -21.24
N SER A 21 -20.40 26.11 -22.00
CA SER A 21 -21.24 24.91 -21.89
C SER A 21 -20.57 23.72 -22.58
N PHE A 22 -20.81 22.52 -22.06
CA PHE A 22 -20.45 21.25 -22.70
C PHE A 22 -21.68 20.35 -22.90
N ASN A 23 -22.88 20.93 -22.93
CA ASN A 23 -24.12 20.16 -23.03
C ASN A 23 -24.18 19.37 -24.36
N PRO A 24 -24.32 18.03 -24.34
CA PRO A 24 -24.50 17.23 -25.56
C PRO A 24 -25.65 17.69 -26.46
N ASP A 25 -26.67 18.35 -25.90
CA ASP A 25 -27.84 18.84 -26.64
C ASP A 25 -27.55 20.11 -27.47
N GLU A 26 -26.56 20.92 -27.10
CA GLU A 26 -26.14 22.08 -27.93
C GLU A 26 -25.48 21.63 -29.24
N PHE A 27 -24.95 20.40 -29.27
CA PHE A 27 -24.44 19.78 -30.50
C PHE A 27 -25.51 19.04 -31.31
N ALA A 28 -26.78 19.05 -30.85
CA ALA A 28 -27.92 18.46 -31.52
C ALA A 28 -28.49 19.40 -32.59
N ILE A 29 -28.83 18.83 -33.74
CA ILE A 29 -29.60 19.52 -34.77
C ILE A 29 -31.05 19.07 -34.62
N ALA A 30 -31.96 20.03 -34.68
CA ALA A 30 -33.40 19.82 -34.68
C ALA A 30 -33.94 20.31 -36.04
N LEU A 31 -34.28 19.37 -36.94
CA LEU A 31 -34.66 19.68 -38.32
C LEU A 31 -35.91 20.57 -38.39
N GLU A 32 -36.86 20.38 -37.48
CA GLU A 32 -38.06 21.22 -37.33
C GLU A 32 -37.72 22.67 -36.99
N GLN A 33 -36.65 22.91 -36.22
CA GLN A 33 -36.21 24.27 -35.88
C GLN A 33 -35.48 24.93 -37.04
N VAL A 34 -34.74 24.16 -37.86
CA VAL A 34 -34.11 24.67 -39.08
C VAL A 34 -35.18 25.08 -40.08
N VAL A 35 -36.14 24.19 -40.36
CA VAL A 35 -37.28 24.45 -41.26
C VAL A 35 -38.17 25.58 -40.74
N GLY A 36 -38.35 25.69 -39.42
CA GLY A 36 -39.11 26.77 -38.78
C GLY A 36 -38.36 28.09 -38.63
N GLY A 37 -37.07 28.16 -39.02
CA GLY A 37 -36.24 29.37 -38.89
C GLY A 37 -35.83 29.76 -37.46
N THR A 38 -36.13 28.91 -36.47
CA THR A 38 -35.87 29.14 -35.04
C THR A 38 -34.57 28.51 -34.53
N ALA A 39 -33.91 27.67 -35.35
CA ALA A 39 -32.60 27.09 -35.01
C ALA A 39 -31.51 28.17 -34.88
N PRO A 40 -30.43 27.89 -34.12
CA PRO A 40 -29.22 28.71 -34.10
C PRO A 40 -28.69 29.00 -35.51
N ALA A 41 -28.05 30.17 -35.69
CA ALA A 41 -27.55 30.62 -36.98
C ALA A 41 -26.66 29.54 -37.65
N ASP A 42 -25.81 28.89 -36.87
CA ASP A 42 -24.89 27.81 -37.27
C ASP A 42 -25.55 26.57 -37.93
N TYR A 43 -26.86 26.40 -37.75
CA TYR A 43 -27.65 25.33 -38.34
C TYR A 43 -28.71 25.84 -39.34
N ARG A 44 -29.17 27.07 -39.15
CA ARG A 44 -30.18 27.73 -39.99
C ARG A 44 -29.60 28.33 -41.26
N ASP A 45 -28.42 28.93 -41.18
CA ASP A 45 -27.73 29.51 -42.33
C ASP A 45 -26.98 28.41 -43.13
N PRO A 46 -27.25 28.26 -44.44
CA PRO A 46 -26.61 27.22 -45.25
C PRO A 46 -25.08 27.36 -45.32
N GLU A 47 -24.53 28.56 -45.42
CA GLU A 47 -23.07 28.78 -45.50
C GLU A 47 -22.38 28.37 -44.19
N ALA A 48 -22.86 28.89 -43.05
CA ALA A 48 -22.36 28.54 -41.72
C ALA A 48 -22.51 27.03 -41.41
N PHE A 49 -23.59 26.40 -41.88
CA PHE A 49 -23.81 24.96 -41.74
C PHE A 49 -22.78 24.15 -42.54
N PHE A 50 -22.55 24.46 -43.82
CA PHE A 50 -21.64 23.68 -44.66
C PHE A 50 -20.17 23.92 -44.34
N ALA A 51 -19.78 25.12 -43.91
CA ALA A 51 -18.44 25.36 -43.36
C ALA A 51 -18.08 24.39 -42.22
N ARG A 52 -19.07 24.01 -41.40
CA ARG A 52 -18.94 23.11 -40.25
C ARG A 52 -19.27 21.65 -40.56
N THR A 53 -19.81 21.36 -41.74
CA THR A 53 -20.16 20.01 -42.19
C THR A 53 -18.89 19.24 -42.57
N CYS A 54 -18.72 18.06 -41.97
CA CYS A 54 -17.76 17.07 -42.45
C CYS A 54 -18.42 16.27 -43.59
N PHE A 55 -17.91 16.39 -44.81
CA PHE A 55 -18.40 15.65 -45.98
C PHE A 55 -17.90 14.20 -45.97
N THR A 56 -18.35 13.43 -44.97
CA THR A 56 -18.07 12.00 -44.81
C THR A 56 -18.49 11.21 -46.04
N ARG A 57 -17.89 10.03 -46.24
CA ARG A 57 -18.21 9.16 -47.37
C ARG A 57 -19.70 8.82 -47.41
N ALA A 58 -20.29 8.48 -46.25
CA ALA A 58 -21.72 8.21 -46.17
C ALA A 58 -22.57 9.44 -46.52
N LEU A 59 -22.21 10.64 -46.05
CA LEU A 59 -22.96 11.85 -46.41
C LEU A 59 -22.88 12.10 -47.93
N ARG A 60 -21.69 11.96 -48.53
CA ARG A 60 -21.51 12.14 -49.98
C ARG A 60 -22.31 11.13 -50.79
N GLU A 61 -22.20 9.84 -50.47
CA GLU A 61 -22.91 8.77 -51.16
C GLU A 61 -24.44 8.91 -50.98
N HIS A 62 -24.93 9.23 -49.78
CA HIS A 62 -26.36 9.40 -49.53
C HIS A 62 -26.93 10.65 -50.20
N ALA A 63 -26.32 11.82 -50.00
CA ALA A 63 -26.78 13.05 -50.62
C ALA A 63 -26.67 12.96 -52.14
N GLY A 64 -25.55 12.48 -52.68
CA GLY A 64 -25.34 12.30 -54.11
C GLY A 64 -26.32 11.31 -54.77
N MET A 65 -26.89 10.34 -54.04
CA MET A 65 -27.99 9.50 -54.55
C MET A 65 -29.31 10.29 -54.67
N VAL A 66 -29.65 11.08 -53.65
CA VAL A 66 -30.87 11.90 -53.63
C VAL A 66 -30.82 13.02 -54.68
N LEU A 67 -29.72 13.77 -54.74
CA LEU A 67 -29.55 14.87 -55.70
C LEU A 67 -29.61 14.35 -57.15
N ARG A 68 -28.97 13.21 -57.45
CA ARG A 68 -29.09 12.58 -58.77
C ARG A 68 -30.54 12.23 -59.11
N ARG A 69 -31.30 11.70 -58.14
CA ARG A 69 -32.71 11.36 -58.34
C ARG A 69 -33.58 12.60 -58.58
N LEU A 70 -33.38 13.67 -57.83
CA LEU A 70 -34.09 14.94 -58.03
C LEU A 70 -33.76 15.58 -59.39
N ALA A 71 -32.51 15.44 -59.85
CA ALA A 71 -32.07 15.82 -61.19
C ALA A 71 -32.47 14.83 -62.32
N GLY A 72 -33.42 13.91 -62.06
CA GLY A 72 -33.95 12.97 -63.05
C GLY A 72 -33.04 11.79 -63.42
N LYS A 73 -31.84 11.69 -62.83
CA LYS A 73 -30.88 10.62 -63.10
C LYS A 73 -31.22 9.38 -62.26
N THR A 74 -31.79 8.36 -62.90
CA THR A 74 -32.27 7.14 -62.20
C THR A 74 -31.19 6.06 -62.00
N ALA A 75 -30.11 6.08 -62.79
CA ALA A 75 -29.06 5.06 -62.73
C ALA A 75 -28.26 5.09 -61.41
N ASN A 76 -28.09 3.94 -60.77
CA ASN A 76 -27.42 3.79 -59.47
C ASN A 76 -27.96 4.75 -58.38
N THR A 77 -29.27 4.99 -58.36
CA THR A 77 -29.99 5.76 -57.32
C THR A 77 -31.08 4.90 -56.70
N SER A 78 -31.64 5.35 -55.57
CA SER A 78 -32.88 4.82 -55.03
C SER A 78 -33.92 5.94 -54.86
N PRO A 79 -35.20 5.71 -55.21
CA PRO A 79 -36.27 6.68 -54.93
C PRO A 79 -36.60 6.78 -53.44
N VAL A 80 -36.25 5.77 -52.62
CA VAL A 80 -36.52 5.79 -51.18
C VAL A 80 -35.34 5.22 -50.41
N MET A 81 -34.85 5.98 -49.44
CA MET A 81 -33.63 5.66 -48.70
C MET A 81 -33.89 5.65 -47.21
N THR A 82 -33.39 4.63 -46.52
CA THR A 82 -33.35 4.62 -45.05
C THR A 82 -31.99 5.15 -44.58
N LEU A 83 -32.00 6.09 -43.64
CA LEU A 83 -30.80 6.45 -42.88
C LEU A 83 -30.77 5.62 -41.60
N VAL A 84 -29.92 4.58 -41.58
CA VAL A 84 -29.66 3.74 -40.40
C VAL A 84 -28.21 3.96 -39.97
N THR A 85 -27.96 5.04 -39.24
CA THR A 85 -26.60 5.36 -38.76
C THR A 85 -26.26 4.55 -37.50
N GLN A 86 -25.02 4.05 -37.41
CA GLN A 86 -24.46 3.57 -36.13
C GLN A 86 -24.22 4.76 -35.19
N PHE A 87 -23.65 5.82 -35.75
CA PHE A 87 -23.33 7.06 -35.08
C PHE A 87 -24.58 7.95 -34.87
N GLY A 88 -24.86 8.34 -33.63
CA GLY A 88 -25.91 9.32 -33.31
C GLY A 88 -25.64 10.68 -33.96
N GLY A 89 -26.67 11.41 -34.39
CA GLY A 89 -26.51 12.74 -34.98
C GLY A 89 -26.18 12.80 -36.48
N GLY A 90 -25.86 11.68 -37.14
CA GLY A 90 -25.68 11.67 -38.60
C GLY A 90 -26.97 11.83 -39.41
N LYS A 91 -28.10 11.32 -38.89
CA LYS A 91 -29.40 11.26 -39.61
C LYS A 91 -29.98 12.65 -39.84
N THR A 92 -30.35 13.34 -38.77
CA THR A 92 -30.86 14.71 -38.81
C THR A 92 -29.90 15.67 -39.51
N HIS A 93 -28.58 15.49 -39.35
CA HIS A 93 -27.58 16.29 -40.09
C HIS A 93 -27.64 16.03 -41.62
N THR A 94 -27.79 14.77 -42.05
CA THR A 94 -27.95 14.43 -43.48
C THR A 94 -29.27 14.97 -44.05
N LEU A 95 -30.37 14.87 -43.29
CA LEU A 95 -31.66 15.46 -43.67
C LEU A 95 -31.57 16.99 -43.77
N THR A 96 -30.85 17.64 -42.84
CA THR A 96 -30.62 19.10 -42.85
C THR A 96 -29.74 19.54 -44.02
N ALA A 97 -28.67 18.78 -44.31
CA ALA A 97 -27.83 19.02 -45.47
C ALA A 97 -28.63 18.90 -46.78
N LEU A 98 -29.46 17.86 -46.90
CA LEU A 98 -30.36 17.69 -48.05
C LEU A 98 -31.39 18.82 -48.16
N TYR A 99 -31.97 19.26 -47.05
CA TYR A 99 -32.88 20.40 -47.01
C TYR A 99 -32.19 21.65 -47.57
N HIS A 100 -31.03 22.04 -47.02
CA HIS A 100 -30.29 23.22 -47.45
C HIS A 100 -29.86 23.15 -48.92
N LEU A 101 -29.34 21.99 -49.38
CA LEU A 101 -28.90 21.81 -50.77
C LEU A 101 -29.99 22.06 -51.80
N VAL A 102 -31.25 21.70 -51.50
CA VAL A 102 -32.35 21.80 -52.48
C VAL A 102 -33.26 23.01 -52.28
N THR A 103 -33.18 23.69 -51.13
CA THR A 103 -33.93 24.94 -50.88
C THR A 103 -33.12 26.19 -51.22
N ALA A 104 -31.79 26.15 -51.03
CA ALA A 104 -30.88 27.22 -51.46
C ALA A 104 -30.37 27.01 -52.90
N GLY A 105 -30.40 25.77 -53.41
CA GLY A 105 -30.16 25.46 -54.83
C GLY A 105 -28.82 25.98 -55.34
N GLN A 106 -28.84 26.73 -56.45
CA GLN A 106 -27.63 27.29 -57.09
C GLN A 106 -26.88 28.31 -56.22
N SER A 107 -27.48 28.87 -55.17
CA SER A 107 -26.75 29.76 -54.25
C SER A 107 -25.69 29.03 -53.40
N MET A 108 -25.68 27.69 -53.45
CA MET A 108 -24.69 26.84 -52.78
C MET A 108 -23.48 26.50 -53.66
N ASP A 109 -23.52 26.85 -54.95
CA ASP A 109 -22.46 26.51 -55.90
C ASP A 109 -21.19 27.33 -55.59
N GLY A 110 -20.09 26.63 -55.34
CA GLY A 110 -18.79 27.24 -54.98
C GLY A 110 -18.43 27.15 -53.50
N LEU A 111 -19.34 26.66 -52.64
CA LEU A 111 -19.00 26.32 -51.25
C LEU A 111 -18.08 25.08 -51.20
N GLU A 112 -17.04 25.16 -50.38
CA GLU A 112 -16.06 24.09 -50.20
C GLU A 112 -16.74 22.80 -49.70
N GLY A 113 -16.43 21.66 -50.35
CA GLY A 113 -17.08 20.37 -50.10
C GLY A 113 -18.44 20.17 -50.77
N VAL A 114 -19.26 21.23 -50.95
CA VAL A 114 -20.48 21.15 -51.77
C VAL A 114 -20.11 20.94 -53.25
N THR A 115 -19.12 21.68 -53.76
CA THR A 115 -18.61 21.51 -55.12
C THR A 115 -18.09 20.09 -55.37
N ASP A 116 -17.33 19.52 -54.41
CA ASP A 116 -16.84 18.14 -54.49
C ASP A 116 -18.00 17.13 -54.51
N LEU A 117 -19.00 17.33 -53.64
CA LEU A 117 -20.19 16.48 -53.57
C LEU A 117 -20.96 16.47 -54.91
N LEU A 118 -21.15 17.63 -55.52
CA LEU A 118 -21.83 17.75 -56.82
C LEU A 118 -21.02 17.08 -57.92
N HIS A 119 -19.69 17.28 -57.94
CA HIS A 119 -18.78 16.61 -58.85
C HIS A 119 -18.81 15.08 -58.70
N ASP A 120 -18.70 14.56 -57.47
CA ASP A 120 -18.79 13.13 -57.14
C ASP A 120 -20.17 12.54 -57.54
N ALA A 121 -21.23 13.33 -57.45
CA ALA A 121 -22.58 12.98 -57.92
C ALA A 121 -22.76 13.13 -59.45
N GLY A 122 -21.77 13.66 -60.18
CA GLY A 122 -21.85 13.95 -61.61
C GLY A 122 -22.91 15.01 -61.95
N LEU A 123 -23.05 16.04 -61.11
CA LEU A 123 -23.98 17.16 -61.25
C LEU A 123 -23.19 18.47 -61.38
N SER A 124 -23.72 19.42 -62.16
CA SER A 124 -23.10 20.74 -62.36
C SER A 124 -23.56 21.79 -61.36
N ALA A 125 -24.69 21.57 -60.70
CA ALA A 125 -25.33 22.44 -59.71
C ALA A 125 -26.28 21.60 -58.84
N ALA A 126 -26.65 22.10 -57.66
CA ALA A 126 -27.67 21.46 -56.84
C ALA A 126 -29.09 21.62 -57.44
N PRO A 127 -29.91 20.55 -57.54
CA PRO A 127 -31.28 20.65 -58.02
C PRO A 127 -32.21 21.29 -56.98
N GLU A 128 -32.98 22.29 -57.41
CA GLU A 128 -34.07 22.86 -56.61
C GLU A 128 -35.26 21.88 -56.53
N ALA A 129 -35.85 21.75 -55.34
CA ALA A 129 -36.96 20.82 -55.10
C ALA A 129 -37.98 21.37 -54.09
N ARG A 130 -39.25 20.95 -54.24
CA ARG A 130 -40.25 21.11 -53.17
C ARG A 130 -39.96 20.09 -52.09
N VAL A 131 -39.75 20.57 -50.86
CA VAL A 131 -39.45 19.72 -49.71
C VAL A 131 -40.65 19.65 -48.77
N ALA A 132 -41.04 18.43 -48.39
CA ALA A 132 -41.89 18.20 -47.23
C ALA A 132 -41.09 17.52 -46.13
N VAL A 133 -41.27 18.00 -44.90
CA VAL A 133 -40.55 17.55 -43.72
C VAL A 133 -41.54 17.10 -42.65
N PHE A 134 -41.29 15.90 -42.12
CA PHE A 134 -42.02 15.31 -41.01
C PHE A 134 -41.02 14.92 -39.92
N VAL A 135 -41.18 15.45 -38.71
CA VAL A 135 -40.31 15.13 -37.56
C VAL A 135 -41.16 14.50 -36.47
N GLY A 136 -41.03 13.18 -36.26
CA GLY A 136 -41.93 12.41 -35.41
C GLY A 136 -41.92 12.80 -33.92
N ASN A 137 -40.85 13.45 -33.45
CA ASN A 137 -40.77 13.99 -32.09
C ASN A 137 -41.51 15.33 -31.90
N ALA A 138 -41.70 16.10 -32.97
CA ALA A 138 -42.25 17.47 -32.94
C ALA A 138 -43.59 17.60 -33.70
N TRP A 139 -44.09 16.50 -34.27
CA TRP A 139 -45.35 16.45 -34.98
C TRP A 139 -46.47 15.99 -34.06
N ASP A 140 -47.50 16.82 -33.94
CA ASP A 140 -48.75 16.50 -33.26
C ASP A 140 -49.94 16.81 -34.19
N PRO A 141 -51.03 16.02 -34.15
CA PRO A 141 -52.19 16.22 -35.00
C PRO A 141 -52.97 17.45 -34.57
N ARG A 142 -53.32 18.30 -35.55
CA ARG A 142 -54.13 19.52 -35.36
C ARG A 142 -54.94 19.84 -36.61
N GLU A 143 -55.82 20.82 -36.54
CA GLU A 143 -56.62 21.28 -37.69
C GLU A 143 -55.71 21.64 -38.89
N GLY A 144 -56.02 21.07 -40.05
CA GLY A 144 -55.22 21.15 -41.27
C GLY A 144 -53.92 20.32 -41.27
N ARG A 145 -53.65 19.54 -40.22
CA ARG A 145 -52.56 18.55 -40.10
C ARG A 145 -53.08 17.34 -39.31
N GLU A 146 -54.28 16.86 -39.62
CA GLU A 146 -54.96 15.80 -38.88
C GLU A 146 -54.22 14.46 -39.00
N ALA A 147 -53.55 14.26 -40.13
CA ALA A 147 -52.73 13.08 -40.41
C ALA A 147 -51.41 13.46 -41.12
N PRO A 148 -50.33 12.66 -40.94
CA PRO A 148 -49.02 12.95 -41.53
C PRO A 148 -49.02 13.17 -43.05
N TRP A 149 -49.88 12.48 -43.78
CA TRP A 149 -49.98 12.60 -45.24
C TRP A 149 -50.70 13.86 -45.72
N ILE A 150 -51.61 14.44 -44.91
CA ILE A 150 -52.24 15.74 -45.18
C ILE A 150 -51.17 16.83 -45.10
N ASP A 151 -50.37 16.80 -44.02
CA ASP A 151 -49.27 17.72 -43.78
C ASP A 151 -48.21 17.65 -44.90
N VAL A 152 -47.77 16.46 -45.28
CA VAL A 152 -46.84 16.25 -46.41
C VAL A 152 -47.41 16.80 -47.72
N ALA A 153 -48.69 16.54 -48.03
CA ALA A 153 -49.30 17.04 -49.26
C ALA A 153 -49.43 18.58 -49.27
N ARG A 154 -49.75 19.18 -48.13
CA ARG A 154 -49.80 20.64 -47.95
C ARG A 154 -48.43 21.29 -48.11
N GLN A 155 -47.37 20.69 -47.58
CA GLN A 155 -46.01 21.21 -47.73
C GLN A 155 -45.50 21.13 -49.20
N LEU A 156 -45.88 20.09 -49.95
CA LEU A 156 -45.48 19.94 -51.36
C LEU A 156 -46.29 20.81 -52.34
N ALA A 157 -47.61 20.91 -52.14
CA ALA A 157 -48.54 21.47 -53.15
C ALA A 157 -49.68 22.32 -52.56
N GLY A 158 -49.57 22.79 -51.31
CA GLY A 158 -50.57 23.61 -50.64
C GLY A 158 -51.92 22.90 -50.46
N GLU A 159 -53.01 23.67 -50.33
CA GLU A 159 -54.36 23.10 -50.21
C GLU A 159 -54.75 22.23 -51.42
N ARG A 160 -54.23 22.53 -52.61
CA ARG A 160 -54.44 21.70 -53.79
C ARG A 160 -53.86 20.30 -53.63
N GLY A 161 -52.74 20.17 -52.91
CA GLY A 161 -52.20 18.88 -52.50
C GLY A 161 -53.15 18.11 -51.59
N VAL A 162 -53.76 18.79 -50.61
CA VAL A 162 -54.71 18.19 -49.67
C VAL A 162 -55.98 17.70 -50.37
N GLU A 163 -56.56 18.50 -51.27
CA GLU A 163 -57.73 18.12 -52.08
C GLU A 163 -57.51 16.81 -52.87
N LEU A 164 -56.31 16.63 -53.42
CA LEU A 164 -55.97 15.47 -54.28
C LEU A 164 -55.88 14.14 -53.53
N LEU A 165 -55.80 14.17 -52.20
CA LEU A 165 -55.84 13.00 -51.31
C LEU A 165 -57.26 12.41 -51.21
N GLY A 166 -58.29 13.23 -51.41
CA GLY A 166 -59.71 12.85 -51.33
C GLY A 166 -60.35 13.04 -49.95
N ALA A 167 -61.68 13.01 -49.91
CA ALA A 167 -62.48 13.42 -48.74
C ALA A 167 -62.27 12.56 -47.47
N SER A 168 -61.81 11.30 -47.61
CA SER A 168 -61.51 10.41 -46.47
C SER A 168 -60.10 10.59 -45.90
N ALA A 169 -59.30 11.55 -46.40
CA ALA A 169 -57.91 11.72 -45.99
C ALA A 169 -57.72 12.00 -44.49
N ALA A 170 -58.72 12.54 -43.78
CA ALA A 170 -58.63 12.75 -42.33
C ALA A 170 -58.49 11.45 -41.52
N THR A 171 -58.99 10.32 -42.04
CA THR A 171 -59.05 9.04 -41.33
C THR A 171 -58.35 7.89 -42.04
N THR A 172 -58.08 8.02 -43.34
CA THR A 172 -57.62 6.91 -44.19
C THR A 172 -56.39 7.34 -45.00
N PRO A 173 -55.29 6.57 -44.96
CA PRO A 173 -54.07 6.91 -45.69
C PRO A 173 -54.30 6.85 -47.21
N PRO A 174 -53.71 7.77 -47.98
CA PRO A 174 -53.92 7.86 -49.43
C PRO A 174 -53.29 6.67 -50.15
N GLY A 175 -53.92 6.25 -51.25
CA GLY A 175 -53.35 5.29 -52.18
C GLY A 175 -52.25 5.88 -53.06
N THR A 176 -51.48 5.00 -53.70
CA THR A 176 -50.34 5.34 -54.59
C THR A 176 -50.70 6.37 -55.67
N GLU A 177 -51.88 6.26 -56.29
CA GLU A 177 -52.32 7.18 -57.35
C GLU A 177 -52.53 8.61 -56.81
N ALA A 178 -53.18 8.74 -55.65
CA ALA A 178 -53.43 10.04 -55.03
C ALA A 178 -52.11 10.75 -54.69
N LEU A 179 -51.12 10.01 -54.15
CA LEU A 179 -49.78 10.53 -53.91
C LEU A 179 -49.07 10.92 -55.22
N GLY A 180 -49.20 10.13 -56.28
CA GLY A 180 -48.71 10.49 -57.61
C GLY A 180 -49.27 11.81 -58.13
N ARG A 181 -50.57 12.07 -57.92
CA ARG A 181 -51.21 13.36 -58.26
C ARG A 181 -50.67 14.51 -57.41
N VAL A 182 -50.39 14.29 -56.12
CA VAL A 182 -49.76 15.30 -55.24
C VAL A 182 -48.35 15.65 -55.72
N PHE A 183 -47.53 14.67 -56.10
CA PHE A 183 -46.18 14.94 -56.63
C PHE A 183 -46.22 15.69 -57.96
N ALA A 184 -47.17 15.36 -58.84
CA ALA A 184 -47.39 16.14 -60.07
C ALA A 184 -47.84 17.58 -59.78
N ALA A 185 -48.69 17.78 -58.76
CA ALA A 185 -49.19 19.09 -58.37
C ALA A 185 -48.13 20.00 -57.70
N ALA A 186 -47.01 19.44 -57.22
CA ALA A 186 -45.90 20.21 -56.64
C ALA A 186 -45.17 21.09 -57.68
N GLY A 187 -45.28 20.75 -58.98
CA GLY A 187 -44.75 21.55 -60.10
C GLY A 187 -43.22 21.57 -60.24
N ALA A 188 -42.50 20.81 -59.41
CA ALA A 188 -41.05 20.71 -59.36
C ALA A 188 -40.64 19.33 -58.81
N PRO A 189 -39.34 18.95 -58.81
CA PRO A 189 -38.88 17.74 -58.11
C PRO A 189 -39.33 17.72 -56.65
N ALA A 190 -39.66 16.52 -56.14
CA ALA A 190 -40.24 16.36 -54.80
C ALA A 190 -39.29 15.60 -53.87
N LEU A 191 -38.92 16.22 -52.75
CA LEU A 191 -38.15 15.62 -51.67
C LEU A 191 -39.02 15.45 -50.43
N VAL A 192 -39.07 14.26 -49.84
CA VAL A 192 -39.79 14.03 -48.58
C VAL A 192 -38.83 13.53 -47.51
N LEU A 193 -38.68 14.28 -46.42
CA LEU A 193 -37.74 14.02 -45.33
C LEU A 193 -38.52 13.62 -44.08
N PHE A 194 -38.24 12.41 -43.57
CA PHE A 194 -38.85 11.87 -42.36
C PHE A 194 -37.79 11.69 -41.26
N ASP A 195 -37.82 12.54 -40.24
CA ASP A 195 -37.00 12.39 -39.04
C ASP A 195 -37.77 11.70 -37.90
N GLU A 196 -37.09 10.85 -37.14
CA GLU A 196 -37.55 10.20 -35.91
C GLU A 196 -38.96 9.53 -35.98
N VAL A 197 -39.24 8.79 -37.06
CA VAL A 197 -40.58 8.22 -37.31
C VAL A 197 -41.08 7.20 -36.29
N LEU A 198 -40.17 6.50 -35.59
CA LEU A 198 -40.58 5.57 -34.53
C LEU A 198 -41.11 6.29 -33.30
N ASN A 199 -40.63 7.50 -33.00
CA ASN A 199 -41.13 8.27 -31.87
C ASN A 199 -42.57 8.74 -32.11
N PHE A 200 -42.92 9.05 -33.37
CA PHE A 200 -44.32 9.25 -33.77
C PHE A 200 -45.16 7.99 -33.56
N VAL A 201 -44.69 6.82 -34.02
CA VAL A 201 -45.41 5.54 -33.87
C VAL A 201 -45.59 5.13 -32.41
N ASN A 202 -44.61 5.41 -31.55
CA ASN A 202 -44.70 5.15 -30.11
C ASN A 202 -45.65 6.13 -29.39
N ARG A 203 -45.62 7.42 -29.74
CA ARG A 203 -46.50 8.46 -29.18
C ARG A 203 -47.96 8.31 -29.63
N TYR A 204 -48.18 7.99 -30.91
CA TYR A 204 -49.49 7.91 -31.56
C TYR A 204 -49.79 6.48 -32.04
N ARG A 205 -49.79 5.51 -31.12
CA ARG A 205 -49.94 4.07 -31.42
C ARG A 205 -51.21 3.75 -32.22
N GLN A 206 -52.30 4.48 -32.00
CA GLN A 206 -53.55 4.35 -32.75
C GLN A 206 -53.44 4.75 -34.24
N MET A 207 -52.41 5.53 -34.60
CA MET A 207 -52.11 5.94 -35.98
C MET A 207 -51.02 5.06 -36.61
N ALA A 208 -50.46 4.09 -35.90
CA ALA A 208 -49.31 3.31 -36.36
C ALA A 208 -49.58 2.48 -37.62
N ASP A 209 -50.67 1.70 -37.67
CA ASP A 209 -51.04 0.93 -38.87
C ASP A 209 -51.44 1.83 -40.06
N PRO A 210 -52.27 2.89 -39.90
CA PRO A 210 -52.50 3.88 -40.96
C PRO A 210 -51.22 4.55 -41.47
N PHE A 211 -50.31 4.94 -40.59
CA PHE A 211 -49.04 5.57 -40.96
C PHE A 211 -48.10 4.61 -41.68
N HIS A 212 -48.03 3.35 -41.26
CA HIS A 212 -47.29 2.31 -41.96
C HIS A 212 -47.83 2.05 -43.37
N ALA A 213 -49.16 2.00 -43.52
CA ALA A 213 -49.79 1.92 -44.85
C ALA A 213 -49.49 3.15 -45.72
N PHE A 214 -49.45 4.36 -45.13
CA PHE A 214 -48.98 5.56 -45.83
C PHE A 214 -47.50 5.45 -46.27
N ILE A 215 -46.57 5.04 -45.40
CA ILE A 215 -45.15 4.84 -45.75
C ILE A 215 -44.99 3.80 -46.86
N GLN A 216 -45.79 2.72 -46.83
CA GLN A 216 -45.84 1.73 -47.91
C GLN A 216 -46.32 2.34 -49.24
N ASN A 217 -47.45 3.04 -49.24
CA ASN A 217 -48.01 3.67 -50.45
C ASN A 217 -47.09 4.77 -51.00
N LEU A 218 -46.47 5.57 -50.13
CA LEU A 218 -45.44 6.55 -50.46
C LEU A 218 -44.24 5.89 -51.14
N THR A 219 -43.78 4.75 -50.61
CA THR A 219 -42.62 4.04 -51.17
C THR A 219 -42.88 3.55 -52.59
N VAL A 220 -44.08 3.03 -52.84
CA VAL A 220 -44.51 2.64 -54.20
C VAL A 220 -44.67 3.87 -55.09
N ALA A 221 -45.27 4.95 -54.60
CA ALA A 221 -45.52 6.16 -55.39
C ALA A 221 -44.22 6.86 -55.81
N MET A 222 -43.26 7.00 -54.89
CA MET A 222 -41.91 7.53 -55.18
C MET A 222 -41.18 6.71 -56.24
N THR A 223 -41.34 5.38 -56.24
CA THR A 223 -40.76 4.50 -57.26
C THR A 223 -41.29 4.79 -58.66
N GLY A 224 -42.54 5.22 -58.78
CA GLY A 224 -43.15 5.67 -60.05
C GLY A 224 -42.70 7.06 -60.54
N THR A 225 -42.01 7.85 -59.70
CA THR A 225 -41.52 9.19 -60.08
C THR A 225 -40.06 9.15 -60.53
N THR A 226 -39.73 9.91 -61.59
CA THR A 226 -38.33 10.08 -62.05
C THR A 226 -37.59 11.20 -61.34
N HIS A 227 -38.30 12.20 -60.83
CA HIS A 227 -37.78 13.41 -60.17
C HIS A 227 -38.26 13.51 -58.70
N GLY A 228 -38.30 12.37 -58.00
CA GLY A 228 -38.78 12.30 -56.62
C GLY A 228 -37.92 11.40 -55.76
N ALA A 229 -37.69 11.80 -54.51
CA ALA A 229 -36.94 11.06 -53.52
C ALA A 229 -37.58 11.18 -52.12
N ALA A 230 -37.55 10.11 -51.34
CA ALA A 230 -37.91 10.11 -49.92
C ALA A 230 -36.77 9.56 -49.06
N VAL A 231 -36.50 10.21 -47.92
CA VAL A 231 -35.45 9.82 -46.98
C VAL A 231 -36.06 9.65 -45.60
N ILE A 232 -35.94 8.43 -45.05
CA ILE A 232 -36.56 8.03 -43.77
C ILE A 232 -35.46 7.66 -42.78
N SER A 233 -35.38 8.40 -41.68
CA SER A 233 -34.50 8.05 -40.56
C SER A 233 -35.11 6.92 -39.72
N LEU A 234 -34.26 6.02 -39.21
CA LEU A 234 -34.63 5.06 -38.16
C LEU A 234 -33.51 5.00 -37.11
N PRO A 235 -33.83 4.87 -35.80
CA PRO A 235 -32.83 4.53 -34.79
C PRO A 235 -32.32 3.09 -35.01
N ARG A 236 -31.15 2.77 -34.44
CA ARG A 236 -30.57 1.41 -34.47
C ARG A 236 -30.30 0.85 -33.06
N SER A 237 -30.32 1.68 -32.02
CA SER A 237 -29.99 1.24 -30.66
C SER A 237 -31.15 0.48 -30.04
N GLN A 238 -30.99 -0.83 -29.86
CA GLN A 238 -31.98 -1.69 -29.21
C GLN A 238 -32.06 -1.47 -27.69
N VAL A 239 -31.06 -0.80 -27.08
CA VAL A 239 -30.86 -0.74 -25.62
C VAL A 239 -31.96 0.01 -24.88
N GLU A 240 -32.63 0.97 -25.54
CA GLU A 240 -33.71 1.78 -24.98
C GLU A 240 -35.09 1.50 -25.63
N MET A 241 -35.16 0.51 -26.53
CA MET A 241 -36.38 0.22 -27.30
C MET A 241 -37.24 -0.83 -26.61
N SER A 242 -38.55 -0.59 -26.51
CA SER A 242 -39.50 -1.61 -26.07
C SER A 242 -39.75 -2.65 -27.16
N ASP A 243 -40.31 -3.82 -26.80
CA ASP A 243 -40.71 -4.85 -27.76
C ASP A 243 -41.63 -4.30 -28.87
N PHE A 244 -42.47 -3.30 -28.54
CA PHE A 244 -43.31 -2.59 -29.48
C PHE A 244 -42.47 -1.79 -30.48
N ASP A 245 -41.48 -1.03 -30.01
CA ASP A 245 -40.62 -0.21 -30.86
C ASP A 245 -39.76 -1.09 -31.78
N MET A 246 -39.24 -2.21 -31.26
CA MET A 246 -38.51 -3.22 -32.06
C MET A 246 -39.41 -3.81 -33.16
N ALA A 247 -40.63 -4.24 -32.82
CA ALA A 247 -41.57 -4.80 -33.80
C ALA A 247 -41.96 -3.78 -34.89
N TRP A 248 -42.14 -2.51 -34.53
CA TRP A 248 -42.46 -1.44 -35.48
C TRP A 248 -41.27 -0.99 -36.32
N GLN A 249 -40.06 -0.94 -35.74
CA GLN A 249 -38.83 -0.78 -36.50
C GLN A 249 -38.74 -1.85 -37.57
N ASP A 250 -38.97 -3.11 -37.22
CA ASP A 250 -38.88 -4.24 -38.13
C ASP A 250 -39.92 -4.15 -39.26
N LYS A 251 -41.17 -3.77 -38.95
CA LYS A 251 -42.23 -3.51 -39.95
C LYS A 251 -41.81 -2.42 -40.95
N ILE A 252 -41.47 -1.22 -40.48
CA ILE A 252 -41.09 -0.10 -41.35
C ILE A 252 -39.80 -0.42 -42.13
N THR A 253 -38.82 -1.04 -41.47
CA THR A 253 -37.57 -1.47 -42.10
C THR A 253 -37.82 -2.47 -43.22
N LYS A 254 -38.75 -3.43 -43.08
CA LYS A 254 -39.13 -4.37 -44.15
C LYS A 254 -39.78 -3.67 -45.36
N VAL A 255 -40.57 -2.62 -45.14
CA VAL A 255 -41.14 -1.81 -46.23
C VAL A 255 -40.06 -1.07 -47.02
N VAL A 256 -39.12 -0.41 -46.34
CA VAL A 256 -38.13 0.46 -47.01
C VAL A 256 -36.90 -0.31 -47.53
N ARG A 257 -36.46 -1.39 -46.84
CA ARG A 257 -35.30 -2.21 -47.27
C ARG A 257 -35.48 -2.92 -48.61
N ARG A 258 -36.69 -3.01 -49.16
CA ARG A 258 -36.90 -3.49 -50.55
C ARG A 258 -36.19 -2.62 -51.60
N VAL A 259 -35.74 -1.40 -51.25
CA VAL A 259 -35.14 -0.45 -52.20
C VAL A 259 -33.86 0.23 -51.67
N ALA A 260 -33.36 -0.13 -50.48
CA ALA A 260 -32.24 0.57 -49.83
C ALA A 260 -30.93 -0.25 -49.77
N LYS A 261 -29.79 0.41 -49.97
CA LYS A 261 -28.46 -0.11 -49.59
C LYS A 261 -28.10 0.40 -48.20
N ASP A 262 -27.77 -0.51 -47.28
CA ASP A 262 -27.06 -0.14 -46.05
C ASP A 262 -25.62 0.27 -46.42
N LEU A 263 -25.20 1.45 -45.99
CA LEU A 263 -23.81 1.90 -46.06
C LEU A 263 -23.33 2.21 -44.64
N LEU A 264 -22.26 1.53 -44.23
CA LEU A 264 -21.62 1.69 -42.95
C LEU A 264 -20.32 2.49 -43.16
N ALA A 265 -20.27 3.71 -42.63
CA ALA A 265 -19.06 4.52 -42.59
C ALA A 265 -18.51 4.51 -41.16
N ASN A 266 -17.36 3.85 -40.99
CA ASN A 266 -16.72 3.54 -39.71
C ASN A 266 -15.20 3.83 -39.79
N ASP A 267 -14.79 5.01 -40.24
CA ASP A 267 -13.36 5.40 -40.26
C ASP A 267 -13.00 6.33 -39.08
N GLU A 268 -11.79 6.19 -38.55
CA GLU A 268 -11.20 7.09 -37.55
C GLU A 268 -10.95 8.49 -38.15
N THR A 269 -10.65 8.55 -39.46
CA THR A 269 -10.39 9.80 -40.17
C THR A 269 -11.60 10.74 -40.15
N GLU A 270 -12.80 10.18 -40.36
CA GLU A 270 -14.08 10.91 -40.32
C GLU A 270 -14.38 11.46 -38.91
N VAL A 271 -14.14 10.66 -37.86
CA VAL A 271 -14.30 11.15 -36.47
C VAL A 271 -13.34 12.29 -36.18
N SER A 272 -12.09 12.20 -36.64
CA SER A 272 -11.15 13.31 -36.45
C SER A 272 -11.55 14.57 -37.19
N GLU A 273 -12.01 14.48 -38.45
CA GLU A 273 -12.46 15.65 -39.20
C GLU A 273 -13.69 16.31 -38.55
N VAL A 274 -14.66 15.52 -38.07
CA VAL A 274 -15.80 16.03 -37.30
C VAL A 274 -15.34 16.77 -36.03
N VAL A 275 -14.44 16.17 -35.25
CA VAL A 275 -13.92 16.77 -34.01
C VAL A 275 -13.14 18.06 -34.31
N ARG A 276 -12.34 18.09 -35.39
CA ARG A 276 -11.61 19.28 -35.84
C ARG A 276 -12.56 20.44 -36.18
N ARG A 277 -13.47 20.24 -37.14
CA ARG A 277 -14.39 21.29 -37.62
C ARG A 277 -15.30 21.83 -36.51
N ARG A 278 -15.66 21.00 -35.53
CA ARG A 278 -16.55 21.37 -34.41
C ARG A 278 -15.83 22.00 -33.21
N LEU A 279 -14.59 21.63 -32.90
CA LEU A 279 -13.93 22.06 -31.65
C LEU A 279 -12.76 23.03 -31.83
N PHE A 280 -12.29 23.27 -33.05
CA PHE A 280 -11.19 24.20 -33.35
C PHE A 280 -11.60 25.27 -34.36
N ASP A 281 -11.10 26.50 -34.16
CA ASP A 281 -11.15 27.58 -35.15
C ASP A 281 -10.05 27.39 -36.20
N ALA A 282 -8.86 26.97 -35.76
CA ALA A 282 -7.70 26.72 -36.60
C ALA A 282 -6.84 25.60 -36.01
N ILE A 283 -6.16 24.85 -36.89
CA ILE A 283 -5.19 23.79 -36.50
C ILE A 283 -3.75 24.11 -36.94
N GLY A 284 -3.47 25.39 -37.18
CA GLY A 284 -2.15 25.90 -37.58
C GLY A 284 -1.70 25.52 -38.99
N GLU A 285 -0.48 25.95 -39.33
CA GLU A 285 0.08 25.78 -40.68
C GLU A 285 0.21 24.30 -41.10
N GLU A 286 -0.18 24.02 -42.33
CA GLU A 286 -0.03 22.69 -42.95
C GLU A 286 1.41 22.18 -42.91
N ARG A 287 2.40 23.07 -43.12
CA ARG A 287 3.83 22.75 -43.06
C ARG A 287 4.26 22.25 -41.67
N PHE A 288 3.69 22.82 -40.61
CA PHE A 288 3.96 22.39 -39.23
C PHE A 288 3.29 21.04 -38.97
N ARG A 289 2.01 20.88 -39.34
CA ARG A 289 1.27 19.61 -39.22
C ARG A 289 2.02 18.45 -39.91
N LYS A 290 2.42 18.63 -41.17
CA LYS A 290 3.24 17.68 -41.95
C LYS A 290 4.63 17.40 -41.37
N LYS A 291 5.17 18.30 -40.54
CA LYS A 291 6.41 18.07 -39.79
C LYS A 291 6.16 17.17 -38.58
N VAL A 292 5.14 17.46 -37.76
CA VAL A 292 4.75 16.64 -36.60
C VAL A 292 4.39 15.22 -37.04
N SER A 293 3.47 15.08 -38.01
CA SER A 293 2.98 13.78 -38.48
C SER A 293 4.07 12.88 -39.04
N ARG A 294 5.05 13.44 -39.76
CA ARG A 294 6.23 12.71 -40.24
C ARG A 294 7.10 12.22 -39.08
N VAL A 295 7.42 13.09 -38.12
CA VAL A 295 8.26 12.74 -36.97
C VAL A 295 7.65 11.61 -36.14
N TYR A 296 6.33 11.63 -35.91
CA TYR A 296 5.63 10.54 -35.22
C TYR A 296 5.53 9.27 -36.09
N ALA A 297 5.24 9.39 -37.39
CA ALA A 297 5.17 8.25 -38.31
C ALA A 297 6.52 7.52 -38.44
N ASP A 298 7.63 8.24 -38.56
CA ASP A 298 8.97 7.67 -38.57
C ASP A 298 9.29 6.96 -37.23
N TRP A 299 8.99 7.61 -36.08
CA TRP A 299 9.18 7.00 -34.76
C TRP A 299 8.40 5.69 -34.58
N CYS A 300 7.14 5.65 -35.05
CA CYS A 300 6.31 4.44 -35.04
C CYS A 300 6.85 3.36 -35.99
N PHE A 301 7.26 3.73 -37.21
CA PHE A 301 7.77 2.78 -38.19
C PHE A 301 9.08 2.11 -37.75
N GLU A 302 9.98 2.87 -37.11
CA GLU A 302 11.22 2.37 -36.51
C GLU A 302 10.96 1.36 -35.38
N ARG A 303 9.87 1.53 -34.62
CA ARG A 303 9.55 0.73 -33.42
C ARG A 303 8.43 -0.29 -33.66
N ARG A 304 8.08 -0.54 -34.92
CA ARG A 304 6.88 -1.29 -35.33
C ARG A 304 6.69 -2.68 -34.72
N GLU A 305 7.78 -3.34 -34.35
CA GLU A 305 7.80 -4.67 -33.70
C GLU A 305 7.37 -4.63 -32.22
N ARG A 306 7.38 -3.45 -31.58
CA ARG A 306 7.01 -3.24 -30.17
C ARG A 306 5.65 -2.57 -29.98
N LEU A 307 4.99 -2.21 -31.09
CA LEU A 307 3.72 -1.49 -31.17
C LEU A 307 2.62 -2.43 -31.70
N PRO A 308 1.32 -2.10 -31.55
CA PRO A 308 0.26 -3.04 -31.87
C PRO A 308 0.17 -3.24 -33.40
N PRO A 309 0.05 -4.49 -33.88
CA PRO A 309 0.17 -4.79 -35.31
C PRO A 309 -0.89 -4.11 -36.16
N GLN A 310 -2.10 -3.80 -35.64
CA GLN A 310 -3.12 -3.09 -36.42
C GLN A 310 -2.74 -1.65 -36.81
N TRP A 311 -1.66 -1.09 -36.26
CA TRP A 311 -1.13 0.23 -36.63
C TRP A 311 0.06 0.16 -37.60
N THR A 312 0.71 -1.01 -37.69
CA THR A 312 2.01 -1.18 -38.34
C THR A 312 2.00 -2.22 -39.45
N LEU A 313 0.98 -3.08 -39.50
CA LEU A 313 0.66 -3.94 -40.63
C LEU A 313 0.25 -3.08 -41.81
N VAL A 314 1.12 -3.10 -42.82
CA VAL A 314 0.83 -2.62 -44.16
C VAL A 314 0.99 -3.84 -45.06
N ASP A 315 0.12 -3.99 -46.05
CA ASP A 315 -0.05 -5.21 -46.85
C ASP A 315 1.31 -5.80 -47.28
N SER A 316 1.43 -7.13 -47.34
CA SER A 316 2.71 -7.85 -47.47
C SER A 316 3.52 -7.49 -48.73
N ALA A 317 2.87 -6.85 -49.71
CA ALA A 317 3.44 -6.33 -50.95
C ALA A 317 3.75 -4.82 -50.92
N ALA A 318 3.60 -4.14 -49.78
CA ALA A 318 3.85 -2.71 -49.62
C ALA A 318 5.33 -2.44 -49.29
N THR A 319 5.91 -1.45 -49.97
CA THR A 319 7.27 -0.98 -49.69
C THR A 319 7.32 -0.20 -48.36
N GLU A 320 8.49 -0.12 -47.73
CA GLU A 320 8.69 0.68 -46.51
C GLU A 320 8.20 2.13 -46.67
N ALA A 321 8.40 2.71 -47.85
CA ALA A 321 7.93 4.04 -48.19
C ALA A 321 6.39 4.17 -48.14
N LYS A 322 5.65 3.17 -48.67
CA LYS A 322 4.18 3.12 -48.55
C LYS A 322 3.74 2.98 -47.09
N ALA A 323 4.48 2.22 -46.28
CA ALA A 323 4.14 1.99 -44.88
C ALA A 323 4.31 3.25 -44.01
N ARG A 324 5.43 3.99 -44.20
CA ARG A 324 5.62 5.30 -43.57
C ARG A 324 4.58 6.31 -44.04
N GLU A 325 4.24 6.31 -45.33
CA GLU A 325 3.22 7.22 -45.87
C GLU A 325 1.83 6.95 -45.26
N HIS A 326 1.44 5.68 -45.09
CA HIS A 326 0.18 5.31 -44.45
C HIS A 326 0.09 5.85 -43.00
N LEU A 327 1.15 5.65 -42.20
CA LEU A 327 1.25 6.23 -40.86
C LEU A 327 1.19 7.77 -40.91
N ARG A 328 1.94 8.41 -41.83
CA ARG A 328 1.99 9.87 -41.97
C ARG A 328 0.61 10.45 -42.27
N VAL A 329 -0.11 9.88 -43.23
CA VAL A 329 -1.48 10.28 -43.60
C VAL A 329 -2.42 10.15 -42.41
N ARG A 330 -2.33 9.07 -41.62
CA ARG A 330 -3.17 8.88 -40.41
C ARG A 330 -2.89 9.93 -39.33
N PHE A 331 -1.62 10.25 -39.06
CA PHE A 331 -1.26 11.36 -38.17
C PHE A 331 -1.69 12.73 -38.73
N GLU A 332 -1.55 12.99 -40.03
CA GLU A 332 -2.05 14.20 -40.70
C GLU A 332 -3.59 14.32 -40.67
N ALA A 333 -4.30 13.19 -40.62
CA ALA A 333 -5.74 13.09 -40.45
C ALA A 333 -6.19 13.22 -38.99
N CYS A 334 -5.35 12.88 -38.00
CA CYS A 334 -5.70 12.95 -36.56
C CYS A 334 -5.31 14.26 -35.84
N TYR A 335 -4.25 14.97 -36.27
CA TYR A 335 -3.74 16.21 -35.63
C TYR A 335 -4.87 17.22 -35.26
N PRO A 336 -4.91 17.83 -34.06
CA PRO A 336 -3.90 17.79 -33.01
C PRO A 336 -3.96 16.55 -32.11
N PHE A 337 -4.79 15.54 -32.39
CA PHE A 337 -4.84 14.31 -31.61
C PHE A 337 -3.81 13.28 -32.06
N HIS A 338 -3.32 12.51 -31.10
CA HIS A 338 -2.68 11.23 -31.38
C HIS A 338 -3.76 10.22 -31.88
N PRO A 339 -3.52 9.39 -32.91
CA PRO A 339 -4.52 8.45 -33.42
C PRO A 339 -5.09 7.50 -32.35
N ALA A 340 -4.25 7.07 -31.39
CA ALA A 340 -4.68 6.29 -30.23
C ALA A 340 -5.85 6.95 -29.47
N THR A 341 -5.79 8.28 -29.28
CA THR A 341 -6.76 9.08 -28.51
C THR A 341 -8.17 9.00 -29.07
N LEU A 342 -8.33 8.96 -30.39
CA LEU A 342 -9.65 8.87 -31.03
C LEU A 342 -10.08 7.42 -31.26
N SER A 343 -9.12 6.54 -31.61
CA SER A 343 -9.42 5.14 -31.92
C SER A 343 -9.97 4.32 -30.75
N VAL A 344 -9.62 4.65 -29.50
CA VAL A 344 -10.07 3.88 -28.32
C VAL A 344 -11.60 3.84 -28.21
N PHE A 345 -12.26 4.93 -28.61
CA PHE A 345 -13.71 5.07 -28.63
C PHE A 345 -14.37 4.13 -29.64
N GLN A 346 -13.73 3.91 -30.81
CA GLN A 346 -14.22 2.98 -31.82
C GLN A 346 -13.82 1.52 -31.51
N ARG A 347 -12.57 1.27 -31.09
CA ARG A 347 -12.02 -0.07 -30.87
C ARG A 347 -12.53 -0.74 -29.59
N LYS A 348 -12.52 -0.02 -28.46
CA LYS A 348 -12.78 -0.58 -27.13
C LYS A 348 -14.17 -0.18 -26.61
N TRP A 349 -14.59 1.07 -26.77
CA TRP A 349 -15.81 1.59 -26.12
C TRP A 349 -17.10 1.44 -26.95
N SER A 350 -17.01 1.28 -28.28
CA SER A 350 -18.17 1.22 -29.19
C SER A 350 -19.23 0.17 -28.84
N ALA A 351 -18.85 -0.89 -28.12
CA ALA A 351 -19.71 -1.98 -27.67
C ALA A 351 -20.32 -1.77 -26.26
N LEU A 352 -20.03 -0.65 -25.58
CA LEU A 352 -20.61 -0.35 -24.27
C LEU A 352 -22.05 0.16 -24.42
N PRO A 353 -23.04 -0.38 -23.68
CA PRO A 353 -24.45 0.01 -23.84
C PRO A 353 -24.74 1.48 -23.56
N GLN A 354 -24.03 2.08 -22.59
CA GLN A 354 -24.17 3.47 -22.18
C GLN A 354 -23.38 4.46 -23.03
N PHE A 355 -22.50 3.99 -23.94
CA PHE A 355 -21.56 4.85 -24.64
C PHE A 355 -22.23 5.62 -25.79
N GLN A 356 -22.38 6.93 -25.60
CA GLN A 356 -22.94 7.84 -26.59
C GLN A 356 -21.87 8.23 -27.62
N GLN A 357 -21.63 7.31 -28.56
CA GLN A 357 -20.52 7.30 -29.54
C GLN A 357 -20.18 8.64 -30.22
N THR A 358 -21.13 9.58 -30.34
CA THR A 358 -20.93 10.89 -30.96
C THR A 358 -21.10 12.07 -30.02
N ARG A 359 -22.32 12.41 -29.58
CA ARG A 359 -22.58 13.64 -28.80
C ARG A 359 -21.87 13.61 -27.45
N GLY A 360 -21.94 12.48 -26.73
CA GLY A 360 -21.21 12.26 -25.49
C GLY A 360 -19.69 12.32 -25.69
N THR A 361 -19.17 11.63 -26.72
CA THR A 361 -17.75 11.69 -27.09
C THR A 361 -17.29 13.12 -27.41
N LEU A 362 -18.08 13.89 -28.16
CA LEU A 362 -17.75 15.26 -28.56
C LEU A 362 -17.76 16.23 -27.39
N ALA A 363 -18.77 16.13 -26.51
CA ALA A 363 -18.83 16.91 -25.26
C ALA A 363 -17.65 16.59 -24.33
N MET A 364 -17.34 15.30 -24.15
CA MET A 364 -16.18 14.84 -23.39
C MET A 364 -14.86 15.35 -23.99
N LEU A 365 -14.69 15.28 -25.31
CA LEU A 365 -13.51 15.81 -26.00
C LEU A 365 -13.43 17.34 -25.88
N ALA A 366 -14.54 18.07 -25.95
CA ALA A 366 -14.56 19.52 -25.75
C ALA A 366 -14.08 19.90 -24.33
N GLN A 367 -14.60 19.22 -23.31
CA GLN A 367 -14.17 19.42 -21.93
C GLN A 367 -12.70 19.05 -21.73
N TRP A 368 -12.24 17.94 -22.33
CA TRP A 368 -10.82 17.54 -22.33
C TRP A 368 -9.94 18.61 -22.96
N ILE A 369 -10.23 19.07 -24.18
CA ILE A 369 -9.46 20.10 -24.89
C ILE A 369 -9.41 21.39 -24.08
N SER A 370 -10.52 21.81 -23.49
CA SER A 370 -10.61 23.01 -22.65
C SER A 370 -9.59 22.97 -21.49
N TRP A 371 -9.62 21.88 -20.71
CA TRP A 371 -8.67 21.67 -19.62
C TRP A 371 -7.24 21.47 -20.10
N ALA A 372 -7.01 20.65 -21.12
CA ALA A 372 -5.67 20.38 -21.64
C ALA A 372 -5.01 21.62 -22.29
N HIS A 373 -5.80 22.52 -22.87
CA HIS A 373 -5.34 23.83 -23.35
C HIS A 373 -4.92 24.72 -22.16
N ARG A 374 -5.77 24.82 -21.13
CA ARG A 374 -5.48 25.58 -19.90
C ARG A 374 -4.25 25.05 -19.15
N ASP A 375 -4.12 23.74 -19.05
CA ASP A 375 -2.95 23.05 -18.48
C ASP A 375 -1.71 23.22 -19.35
N GLY A 376 -1.87 23.27 -20.67
CA GLY A 376 -0.81 23.55 -21.63
C GLY A 376 -0.05 24.82 -21.27
N PHE A 377 -0.78 25.92 -21.13
CA PHE A 377 -0.24 27.22 -20.74
C PHE A 377 0.23 27.28 -19.28
N THR A 378 -0.55 26.77 -18.32
CA THR A 378 -0.26 26.95 -16.88
C THR A 378 0.78 25.97 -16.32
N LYS A 379 0.78 24.71 -16.78
CA LYS A 379 1.71 23.66 -16.34
C LYS A 379 2.92 23.52 -17.28
N ALA A 380 3.00 24.31 -18.35
CA ALA A 380 4.06 24.29 -19.37
C ALA A 380 4.27 22.90 -19.99
N ARG A 381 3.17 22.26 -20.44
CA ARG A 381 3.22 20.99 -21.19
C ARG A 381 3.91 21.19 -22.53
N THR A 382 4.50 20.12 -23.07
CA THR A 382 5.36 20.18 -24.27
C THR A 382 4.91 19.29 -25.42
N GLU A 383 3.85 18.51 -25.22
CA GLU A 383 3.38 17.52 -26.18
C GLU A 383 2.85 18.17 -27.50
N PRO A 384 3.37 17.77 -28.68
CA PRO A 384 2.88 18.23 -29.97
C PRO A 384 1.50 17.68 -30.37
N LEU A 385 0.97 16.73 -29.60
CA LEU A 385 -0.31 16.04 -29.84
C LEU A 385 -1.06 15.79 -28.51
N ILE A 386 -2.39 15.77 -28.58
CA ILE A 386 -3.29 15.35 -27.49
C ILE A 386 -3.28 13.82 -27.42
N THR A 387 -2.64 13.27 -26.40
CA THR A 387 -2.48 11.82 -26.12
C THR A 387 -3.50 11.33 -25.09
N LEU A 388 -3.79 10.02 -25.02
CA LEU A 388 -4.69 9.45 -24.00
C LEU A 388 -4.29 9.85 -22.57
N GLY A 389 -3.00 9.81 -22.24
CA GLY A 389 -2.49 10.22 -20.93
C GLY A 389 -2.65 11.70 -20.57
N SER A 390 -3.13 12.54 -21.51
CA SER A 390 -3.45 13.95 -21.23
C SER A 390 -4.88 14.17 -20.71
N ALA A 391 -5.70 13.12 -20.55
CA ALA A 391 -7.06 13.26 -20.02
C ALA A 391 -7.02 13.81 -18.57
N PRO A 392 -7.78 14.89 -18.27
CA PRO A 392 -7.78 15.58 -16.99
C PRO A 392 -8.63 14.83 -15.94
N LEU A 393 -8.28 13.58 -15.64
CA LEU A 393 -8.98 12.74 -14.66
C LEU A 393 -8.88 13.27 -13.22
N ASP A 394 -8.03 14.26 -12.95
CA ASP A 394 -7.98 14.99 -11.67
C ASP A 394 -9.11 16.02 -11.52
N ILE A 395 -9.86 16.30 -12.60
CA ILE A 395 -11.05 17.14 -12.57
C ILE A 395 -12.29 16.24 -12.38
N SER A 396 -12.93 16.34 -11.21
CA SER A 396 -14.08 15.50 -10.86
C SER A 396 -15.20 15.53 -11.90
N ASP A 397 -15.55 16.70 -12.44
CA ASP A 397 -16.61 16.81 -13.46
C ASP A 397 -16.28 16.03 -14.74
N PHE A 398 -15.02 16.06 -15.19
CA PHE A 398 -14.58 15.31 -16.36
C PHE A 398 -14.49 13.81 -16.07
N ALA A 399 -14.00 13.42 -14.89
CA ALA A 399 -14.01 12.03 -14.46
C ALA A 399 -15.45 11.49 -14.40
N SER A 400 -16.42 12.26 -13.90
CA SER A 400 -17.85 11.90 -13.92
C SER A 400 -18.38 11.70 -15.35
N VAL A 401 -18.02 12.56 -16.32
CA VAL A 401 -18.39 12.38 -17.73
C VAL A 401 -17.80 11.09 -18.31
N VAL A 402 -16.51 10.82 -18.08
CA VAL A 402 -15.84 9.57 -18.49
C VAL A 402 -16.54 8.35 -17.89
N LEU A 403 -16.81 8.34 -16.59
CA LEU A 403 -17.46 7.24 -15.89
C LEU A 403 -18.91 7.01 -16.35
N GLY A 404 -19.62 8.09 -16.71
CA GLY A 404 -20.96 8.03 -17.31
C GLY A 404 -20.95 7.35 -18.68
N GLN A 405 -19.99 7.71 -19.54
CA GLN A 405 -19.80 7.04 -20.84
C GLN A 405 -19.38 5.57 -20.71
N LEU A 406 -18.66 5.22 -19.65
CA LEU A 406 -18.29 3.83 -19.33
C LEU A 406 -19.42 3.00 -18.70
N GLY A 407 -20.44 3.64 -18.13
CA GLY A 407 -21.52 2.97 -17.40
C GLY A 407 -21.07 2.35 -16.05
N GLU A 408 -19.94 2.76 -15.49
CA GLU A 408 -19.30 2.12 -14.33
C GLU A 408 -18.74 3.15 -13.34
N SER A 409 -19.63 3.81 -12.58
CA SER A 409 -19.28 4.86 -11.62
C SER A 409 -18.36 4.41 -10.47
N ARG A 410 -18.30 3.09 -10.19
CA ARG A 410 -17.46 2.54 -9.09
C ARG A 410 -15.96 2.64 -9.37
N LEU A 411 -15.56 2.88 -10.63
CA LEU A 411 -14.16 3.13 -11.00
C LEU A 411 -13.63 4.49 -10.50
N SER A 412 -14.49 5.40 -10.01
CA SER A 412 -14.10 6.62 -9.29
C SER A 412 -13.04 6.35 -8.21
N THR A 413 -13.30 5.38 -7.33
CA THR A 413 -12.36 4.97 -6.26
C THR A 413 -10.98 4.55 -6.80
N ALA A 414 -10.93 3.94 -7.99
CA ALA A 414 -9.67 3.54 -8.63
C ALA A 414 -8.93 4.75 -9.23
N ILE A 415 -9.66 5.69 -9.84
CA ILE A 415 -9.11 6.97 -10.32
C ILE A 415 -8.53 7.76 -9.14
N ASP A 416 -9.26 7.88 -8.04
CA ASP A 416 -8.84 8.65 -6.86
C ASP A 416 -7.65 8.04 -6.13
N ALA A 417 -7.63 6.71 -5.95
CA ALA A 417 -6.56 6.04 -5.21
C ALA A 417 -5.28 5.80 -6.02
N ASP A 418 -5.39 5.48 -7.32
CA ASP A 418 -4.23 5.02 -8.10
C ASP A 418 -3.76 6.04 -9.15
N ILE A 419 -4.67 6.80 -9.78
CA ILE A 419 -4.36 7.57 -11.00
C ILE A 419 -4.21 9.09 -10.75
N ALA A 420 -5.27 9.73 -10.24
CA ALA A 420 -5.45 11.16 -10.41
C ALA A 420 -5.86 11.92 -9.14
N GLY A 421 -6.35 11.25 -8.09
CA GLY A 421 -6.66 11.89 -6.80
C GLY A 421 -5.44 12.51 -6.11
N VAL A 422 -5.66 13.37 -5.11
CA VAL A 422 -4.62 14.22 -4.48
C VAL A 422 -3.45 13.42 -3.92
N GLN A 423 -3.73 12.26 -3.30
CA GLN A 423 -2.74 11.33 -2.72
C GLN A 423 -2.58 10.05 -3.56
N ALA A 424 -2.91 10.09 -4.85
CA ALA A 424 -2.90 8.91 -5.70
C ALA A 424 -1.50 8.30 -5.88
N HIS A 425 -1.42 6.97 -6.00
CA HIS A 425 -0.14 6.26 -6.18
C HIS A 425 0.68 6.77 -7.36
N ALA A 426 0.05 7.08 -8.49
CA ALA A 426 0.70 7.70 -9.63
C ALA A 426 1.34 9.06 -9.28
N ARG A 427 0.65 9.95 -8.55
CA ARG A 427 1.22 11.23 -8.10
C ARG A 427 2.43 11.02 -7.17
N ALA A 428 2.35 10.02 -6.28
CA ALA A 428 3.43 9.68 -5.36
C ALA A 428 4.63 9.00 -6.06
N LEU A 429 4.46 8.47 -7.28
CA LEU A 429 5.54 7.97 -8.16
C LEU A 429 6.08 9.09 -9.08
N ASP A 430 5.22 10.04 -9.47
CA ASP A 430 5.56 11.15 -10.36
C ASP A 430 6.21 12.36 -9.66
N ALA A 431 6.38 12.32 -8.33
CA ALA A 431 6.91 13.43 -7.52
C ALA A 431 8.26 13.99 -8.04
N ASP A 432 9.16 13.11 -8.49
CA ASP A 432 10.46 13.49 -9.07
C ASP A 432 10.49 13.52 -10.61
N SER A 433 9.36 13.22 -11.27
CA SER A 433 9.25 13.15 -12.73
C SER A 433 9.37 14.53 -13.40
N LYS A 434 10.25 14.65 -14.40
CA LYS A 434 10.62 15.93 -15.02
C LYS A 434 10.80 15.80 -16.54
N GLY A 435 10.72 16.93 -17.25
CA GLY A 435 10.91 16.97 -18.69
C GLY A 435 9.86 16.13 -19.45
N PRO A 436 10.24 15.39 -20.51
CA PRO A 436 9.31 14.58 -21.31
C PRO A 436 8.53 13.54 -20.51
N VAL A 437 9.17 12.92 -19.50
CA VAL A 437 8.57 11.89 -18.64
C VAL A 437 7.80 12.48 -17.44
N ARG A 438 7.49 13.78 -17.46
CA ARG A 438 6.67 14.40 -16.41
C ARG A 438 5.26 13.79 -16.38
N ASP A 439 4.78 13.51 -15.18
CA ASP A 439 3.49 12.86 -14.91
C ASP A 439 3.34 11.50 -15.63
N ILE A 440 4.43 10.76 -15.85
CA ILE A 440 4.40 9.53 -16.67
C ILE A 440 3.53 8.44 -16.04
N HIS A 441 3.53 8.27 -14.72
CA HIS A 441 2.69 7.27 -14.06
C HIS A 441 1.21 7.66 -14.16
N ARG A 442 0.86 8.94 -14.00
CA ARG A 442 -0.51 9.42 -14.24
C ARG A 442 -0.92 9.21 -15.70
N ARG A 443 -0.06 9.56 -16.66
CA ARG A 443 -0.30 9.36 -18.11
C ARG A 443 -0.52 7.88 -18.44
N VAL A 444 0.27 6.98 -17.84
CA VAL A 444 0.14 5.52 -18.00
C VAL A 444 -1.16 5.02 -17.38
N GLY A 445 -1.47 5.37 -16.12
CA GLY A 445 -2.70 4.96 -15.44
C GLY A 445 -3.96 5.44 -16.16
N THR A 446 -3.98 6.69 -16.63
CA THR A 446 -5.03 7.23 -17.50
C THR A 446 -5.17 6.42 -18.78
N THR A 447 -4.06 6.11 -19.46
CA THR A 447 -4.10 5.33 -20.72
C THR A 447 -4.60 3.89 -20.48
N MET A 448 -4.16 3.26 -19.39
CA MET A 448 -4.67 1.95 -18.94
C MET A 448 -6.17 1.99 -18.67
N LEU A 449 -6.71 3.07 -18.09
CA LEU A 449 -8.15 3.20 -17.85
C LEU A 449 -8.91 3.17 -19.18
N PHE A 450 -8.52 4.00 -20.15
CA PHE A 450 -9.20 4.09 -21.43
C PHE A 450 -9.11 2.79 -22.25
N GLU A 451 -7.93 2.16 -22.34
CA GLU A 451 -7.75 0.92 -23.13
C GLU A 451 -8.30 -0.34 -22.43
N SER A 452 -8.41 -0.39 -21.09
CA SER A 452 -8.95 -1.56 -20.36
C SER A 452 -10.46 -1.49 -20.05
N SER A 453 -11.11 -0.33 -20.16
CA SER A 453 -12.54 -0.16 -19.83
C SER A 453 -13.53 -0.50 -20.97
N GLY A 454 -13.11 -1.27 -21.97
CA GLY A 454 -13.92 -1.57 -23.16
C GLY A 454 -15.09 -2.55 -22.97
N GLY A 455 -16.00 -2.55 -23.95
CA GLY A 455 -17.14 -3.49 -24.05
C GLY A 455 -16.83 -4.79 -24.82
N GLN A 456 -15.69 -4.87 -25.50
CA GLN A 456 -15.22 -6.06 -26.22
C GLN A 456 -14.71 -7.17 -25.27
N VAL A 457 -14.49 -8.37 -25.83
CA VAL A 457 -14.12 -9.61 -25.12
C VAL A 457 -12.92 -9.44 -24.17
N GLU A 458 -11.97 -8.56 -24.50
CA GLU A 458 -10.72 -8.40 -23.76
C GLU A 458 -10.62 -7.00 -23.11
N ARG A 459 -11.05 -6.93 -21.84
CA ARG A 459 -10.90 -5.75 -20.96
C ARG A 459 -9.47 -5.61 -20.44
N VAL A 460 -8.52 -5.42 -21.33
CA VAL A 460 -7.09 -5.36 -21.02
C VAL A 460 -6.44 -4.27 -21.86
N ALA A 461 -5.53 -3.52 -21.24
CA ALA A 461 -4.62 -2.59 -21.89
C ALA A 461 -3.24 -3.26 -21.97
N HIS A 462 -2.74 -3.54 -23.17
CA HIS A 462 -1.45 -4.21 -23.35
C HIS A 462 -0.29 -3.22 -23.52
N LEU A 463 0.93 -3.59 -23.11
CA LEU A 463 2.13 -2.74 -23.27
C LEU A 463 2.29 -2.13 -24.68
N PRO A 464 2.07 -2.85 -25.80
CA PRO A 464 2.12 -2.23 -27.13
C PRO A 464 1.12 -1.09 -27.30
N GLU A 465 -0.10 -1.20 -26.77
CA GLU A 465 -1.12 -0.14 -26.82
C GLU A 465 -0.67 1.08 -26.01
N LEU A 466 -0.13 0.88 -24.80
CA LEU A 466 0.40 1.94 -23.95
C LEU A 466 1.59 2.66 -24.61
N ARG A 467 2.55 1.90 -25.17
CA ARG A 467 3.70 2.43 -25.91
C ARG A 467 3.28 3.23 -27.14
N PHE A 468 2.24 2.81 -27.85
CA PHE A 468 1.71 3.56 -28.98
C PHE A 468 0.99 4.84 -28.53
N ALA A 469 0.18 4.78 -27.48
CA ALA A 469 -0.63 5.91 -27.04
C ALA A 469 0.16 7.03 -26.33
N LEU A 470 1.31 6.71 -25.74
CA LEU A 470 2.15 7.63 -24.96
C LEU A 470 3.54 7.88 -25.58
N GLY A 471 3.92 7.08 -26.58
CA GLY A 471 5.19 7.18 -27.26
C GLY A 471 5.35 8.49 -28.00
N GLU A 472 6.53 9.10 -27.88
CA GLU A 472 6.91 10.32 -28.56
C GLU A 472 8.43 10.29 -28.81
N PRO A 473 8.97 11.09 -29.75
CA PRO A 473 10.41 11.12 -30.03
C PRO A 473 11.32 11.39 -28.81
N SER A 474 10.76 11.98 -27.76
CA SER A 474 11.41 12.35 -26.50
C SER A 474 11.21 11.36 -25.34
N ILE A 475 10.43 10.29 -25.52
CA ILE A 475 10.18 9.24 -24.51
C ILE A 475 10.49 7.88 -25.13
N ASP A 476 11.34 7.09 -24.47
CA ASP A 476 11.57 5.72 -24.91
C ASP A 476 10.47 4.76 -24.42
N THR A 477 10.22 3.71 -25.21
CA THR A 477 9.29 2.62 -24.87
C THR A 477 9.56 1.99 -23.50
N THR A 478 10.82 1.88 -23.07
CA THR A 478 11.18 1.36 -21.75
C THR A 478 10.69 2.24 -20.60
N SER A 479 10.62 3.56 -20.77
CA SER A 479 10.09 4.48 -19.74
C SER A 479 8.59 4.25 -19.51
N VAL A 480 7.84 3.91 -20.57
CA VAL A 480 6.42 3.53 -20.47
C VAL A 480 6.28 2.18 -19.76
N ASP A 481 7.12 1.20 -20.12
CA ASP A 481 7.12 -0.13 -19.49
C ASP A 481 7.44 -0.07 -17.99
N THR A 482 8.49 0.66 -17.60
CA THR A 482 8.88 0.83 -16.18
C THR A 482 7.80 1.56 -15.39
N ALA A 483 7.20 2.62 -15.94
CA ALA A 483 6.10 3.32 -15.29
C ALA A 483 4.84 2.45 -15.14
N ALA A 484 4.54 1.58 -16.12
CA ALA A 484 3.45 0.62 -16.04
C ALA A 484 3.67 -0.43 -14.93
N MET A 485 4.88 -0.97 -14.81
CA MET A 485 5.23 -1.93 -13.76
C MET A 485 5.22 -1.29 -12.37
N ALA A 486 5.88 -0.13 -12.19
CA ALA A 486 5.93 0.58 -10.92
C ALA A 486 4.54 1.05 -10.45
N LEU A 487 3.68 1.48 -11.38
CA LEU A 487 2.30 1.82 -11.07
C LEU A 487 1.51 0.58 -10.64
N GLU A 488 1.58 -0.53 -11.37
CA GLU A 488 0.88 -1.77 -10.96
C GLU A 488 1.33 -2.23 -9.59
N GLU A 489 2.64 -2.34 -9.34
CA GLU A 489 3.22 -2.79 -8.07
C GLU A 489 2.61 -2.04 -6.88
N ARG A 490 2.50 -0.72 -6.96
CA ARG A 490 2.00 0.16 -5.89
C ARG A 490 0.47 0.29 -5.81
N SER A 491 -0.25 0.02 -6.88
CA SER A 491 -1.69 0.31 -7.02
C SER A 491 -2.64 -0.67 -6.31
N TYR A 492 -3.81 -0.17 -5.95
CA TYR A 492 -4.86 -0.90 -5.22
C TYR A 492 -5.99 -1.45 -6.08
N PHE A 493 -6.16 -0.97 -7.30
CA PHE A 493 -7.27 -1.29 -8.20
C PHE A 493 -6.82 -1.70 -9.61
N LEU A 494 -5.53 -1.51 -9.91
CA LEU A 494 -4.83 -2.03 -11.09
C LEU A 494 -4.34 -3.47 -10.84
N ARG A 495 -4.57 -4.36 -11.81
CA ARG A 495 -4.05 -5.73 -11.85
C ARG A 495 -3.28 -5.97 -13.14
N ARG A 496 -2.21 -6.77 -13.05
CA ARG A 496 -1.56 -7.38 -14.21
C ARG A 496 -2.41 -8.55 -14.73
N VAL A 497 -2.44 -8.74 -16.05
CA VAL A 497 -3.15 -9.83 -16.75
C VAL A 497 -2.21 -10.42 -17.79
N GLY A 498 -1.78 -11.67 -17.59
CA GLY A 498 -0.76 -12.29 -18.43
C GLY A 498 0.61 -11.59 -18.32
N THR A 499 1.39 -11.63 -19.38
CA THR A 499 2.77 -11.09 -19.40
C THR A 499 2.84 -9.58 -19.61
N ASP A 500 1.99 -9.01 -20.46
CA ASP A 500 2.04 -7.60 -20.90
C ASP A 500 0.73 -6.81 -20.70
N GLY A 501 -0.31 -7.45 -20.19
CA GLY A 501 -1.64 -6.87 -20.01
C GLY A 501 -1.86 -6.24 -18.64
N TYR A 502 -2.69 -5.20 -18.61
CA TYR A 502 -3.10 -4.48 -17.41
C TYR A 502 -4.61 -4.21 -17.41
N ARG A 503 -5.25 -4.27 -16.25
CA ARG A 503 -6.69 -4.04 -16.08
C ARG A 503 -6.97 -3.23 -14.83
N ILE A 504 -7.71 -2.13 -14.97
CA ILE A 504 -8.25 -1.38 -13.83
C ILE A 504 -9.64 -1.94 -13.49
N SER A 505 -9.96 -2.04 -12.20
CA SER A 505 -11.23 -2.58 -11.71
C SER A 505 -11.66 -1.88 -10.43
N TYR A 506 -12.95 -1.72 -10.19
CA TYR A 506 -13.47 -1.23 -8.91
C TYR A 506 -13.24 -2.20 -7.73
N ARG A 507 -12.90 -3.47 -7.99
CA ARG A 507 -12.61 -4.45 -6.95
C ARG A 507 -11.16 -4.28 -6.48
N PRO A 508 -10.91 -4.07 -5.17
CA PRO A 508 -9.56 -3.88 -4.65
C PRO A 508 -8.71 -5.15 -4.83
N THR A 509 -7.38 -4.96 -4.94
CA THR A 509 -6.39 -6.04 -4.92
C THR A 509 -6.14 -6.54 -3.50
N ILE A 510 -5.58 -7.73 -3.36
CA ILE A 510 -5.15 -8.26 -2.06
C ILE A 510 -4.13 -7.33 -1.38
N LYS A 511 -3.28 -6.63 -2.15
CA LYS A 511 -2.35 -5.60 -1.66
C LYS A 511 -3.09 -4.52 -0.86
N LYS A 512 -4.22 -4.02 -1.37
CA LYS A 512 -5.06 -3.07 -0.63
C LYS A 512 -5.60 -3.71 0.65
N VAL A 513 -6.23 -4.89 0.56
CA VAL A 513 -6.86 -5.52 1.72
C VAL A 513 -5.85 -5.78 2.84
N VAL A 514 -4.63 -6.20 2.50
CA VAL A 514 -3.53 -6.35 3.46
C VAL A 514 -3.16 -5.00 4.10
N ASN A 515 -3.07 -3.90 3.33
CA ASN A 515 -2.79 -2.59 3.92
C ASN A 515 -3.94 -2.10 4.82
N ASP A 516 -5.19 -2.20 4.36
CA ASP A 516 -6.38 -1.89 5.15
C ASP A 516 -6.43 -2.69 6.47
N ARG A 517 -6.03 -3.97 6.45
CA ARG A 517 -5.90 -4.81 7.66
C ARG A 517 -4.71 -4.44 8.54
N ARG A 518 -3.59 -4.01 7.96
CA ARG A 518 -2.41 -3.53 8.69
C ARG A 518 -2.76 -2.26 9.48
N ALA A 519 -3.46 -1.32 8.84
CA ALA A 519 -3.92 -0.08 9.45
C ALA A 519 -5.00 -0.28 10.54
N SER A 520 -5.62 -1.46 10.60
CA SER A 520 -6.64 -1.82 11.61
C SER A 520 -6.13 -2.76 12.72
N LEU A 521 -4.81 -2.98 12.83
CA LEU A 521 -4.23 -3.80 13.90
C LEU A 521 -4.23 -3.04 15.22
N ASP A 522 -4.64 -3.69 16.30
CA ASP A 522 -4.57 -3.11 17.65
C ASP A 522 -3.18 -3.21 18.27
N GLU A 523 -2.73 -2.14 18.94
CA GLU A 523 -1.38 -2.05 19.50
C GLU A 523 -1.15 -3.03 20.64
N GLU A 524 -2.00 -2.95 21.67
CA GLU A 524 -1.86 -3.70 22.92
C GLU A 524 -2.36 -5.14 22.79
N GLY A 525 -3.39 -5.37 21.98
CA GLY A 525 -4.05 -6.67 21.79
C GLY A 525 -3.47 -7.53 20.66
N GLU A 526 -2.94 -6.94 19.58
CA GLU A 526 -2.40 -7.69 18.43
C GLU A 526 -0.89 -7.52 18.24
N ILE A 527 -0.39 -6.28 18.18
CA ILE A 527 1.00 -5.99 17.76
C ILE A 527 2.00 -6.36 18.86
N GLN A 528 1.94 -5.74 20.05
CA GLN A 528 2.90 -6.01 21.12
C GLN A 528 2.96 -7.50 21.54
N PRO A 529 1.83 -8.23 21.71
CA PRO A 529 1.86 -9.64 22.07
C PRO A 529 2.51 -10.49 20.97
N ALA A 530 2.33 -10.15 19.70
CA ALA A 530 2.97 -10.85 18.59
C ALA A 530 4.48 -10.62 18.54
N ILE A 531 4.95 -9.38 18.74
CA ILE A 531 6.39 -9.07 18.78
C ILE A 531 7.05 -9.80 19.97
N ARG A 532 6.49 -9.66 21.19
CA ARG A 532 6.99 -10.35 22.40
C ARG A 532 7.03 -11.86 22.19
N LYS A 533 5.97 -12.46 21.63
CA LYS A 533 5.94 -13.90 21.35
C LYS A 533 7.02 -14.31 20.34
N LEU A 534 7.15 -13.61 19.21
CA LEU A 534 8.13 -13.94 18.18
C LEU A 534 9.57 -13.89 18.73
N VAL A 535 9.91 -12.80 19.42
CA VAL A 535 11.22 -12.63 20.07
C VAL A 535 11.47 -13.75 21.08
N LYS A 536 10.49 -14.07 21.94
CA LYS A 536 10.62 -15.15 22.91
C LYS A 536 10.84 -16.50 22.22
N ASP A 537 10.01 -16.85 21.24
CA ASP A 537 10.06 -18.14 20.53
C ASP A 537 11.40 -18.35 19.77
N ASP A 538 12.06 -17.27 19.33
CA ASP A 538 13.38 -17.31 18.70
C ASP A 538 14.55 -17.34 19.72
N PHE A 539 14.46 -16.64 20.86
CA PHE A 539 15.42 -16.80 21.96
C PHE A 539 15.29 -18.16 22.67
N ASP A 540 14.09 -18.75 22.68
CA ASP A 540 13.85 -20.08 23.25
C ASP A 540 14.52 -21.20 22.43
N ARG A 541 14.62 -21.03 21.11
CA ARG A 541 15.12 -22.05 20.19
C ARG A 541 16.62 -22.32 20.36
N GLY A 542 16.98 -23.55 20.73
CA GLY A 542 18.38 -23.99 20.80
C GLY A 542 19.19 -23.29 21.90
N ALA A 543 18.55 -22.91 22.99
CA ALA A 543 19.18 -22.20 24.09
C ALA A 543 19.97 -23.11 25.04
N THR A 544 21.05 -22.56 25.58
CA THR A 544 21.99 -23.25 26.49
C THR A 544 22.14 -22.55 27.86
N LEU A 545 21.52 -21.37 28.04
CA LEU A 545 21.51 -20.61 29.29
C LEU A 545 20.08 -20.44 29.81
N PRO A 546 19.89 -20.32 31.14
CA PRO A 546 18.68 -19.74 31.71
C PRO A 546 18.39 -18.37 31.10
N ARG A 547 17.11 -18.05 30.90
CA ARG A 547 16.68 -16.76 30.36
C ARG A 547 15.57 -16.12 31.19
N VAL A 548 15.51 -14.79 31.15
CA VAL A 548 14.37 -14.00 31.63
C VAL A 548 13.97 -13.07 30.48
N CYS A 549 12.84 -13.35 29.83
CA CYS A 549 12.32 -12.48 28.77
C CYS A 549 11.35 -11.46 29.34
N PHE A 550 11.56 -10.19 28.98
CA PHE A 550 10.67 -9.07 29.25
C PHE A 550 10.36 -8.87 30.75
N PRO A 551 11.39 -8.77 31.62
CA PRO A 551 11.18 -8.49 33.04
C PRO A 551 10.47 -7.14 33.24
N ALA A 552 9.36 -7.16 33.97
CA ALA A 552 8.61 -5.95 34.29
C ALA A 552 9.35 -5.02 35.26
N ASP A 553 10.14 -5.61 36.16
CA ASP A 553 10.93 -4.90 37.18
C ASP A 553 12.22 -5.65 37.57
N ALA A 554 13.03 -5.01 38.41
CA ALA A 554 14.27 -5.58 38.94
C ALA A 554 14.07 -6.82 39.84
N ALA A 555 12.89 -7.01 40.44
CA ALA A 555 12.58 -8.11 41.37
C ALA A 555 12.22 -9.41 40.64
N SER A 556 11.61 -9.27 39.44
CA SER A 556 11.24 -10.36 38.52
C SER A 556 12.43 -11.12 37.93
N ILE A 557 13.62 -10.53 37.95
CA ILE A 557 14.87 -11.17 37.54
C ILE A 557 15.45 -11.91 38.76
N PRO A 558 15.65 -13.24 38.72
CA PRO A 558 16.27 -13.99 39.82
C PRO A 558 17.68 -13.49 40.12
N ASP A 559 18.16 -13.73 41.35
CA ASP A 559 19.55 -13.48 41.74
C ASP A 559 20.22 -14.83 42.00
N THR A 560 20.66 -15.48 40.93
CA THR A 560 21.18 -16.86 40.94
C THR A 560 22.65 -16.90 40.54
N PRO A 561 23.46 -17.83 41.09
CA PRO A 561 24.89 -17.92 40.80
C PRO A 561 25.19 -18.58 39.43
N LYS A 562 24.36 -18.34 38.42
CA LYS A 562 24.47 -18.92 37.07
C LYS A 562 24.25 -17.86 36.01
N LEU A 563 25.06 -17.91 34.94
CA LEU A 563 25.00 -16.95 33.85
C LEU A 563 23.61 -16.97 33.20
N THR A 564 22.89 -15.85 33.27
CA THR A 564 21.48 -15.74 32.88
C THR A 564 21.30 -14.66 31.82
N LEU A 565 20.64 -15.02 30.71
CA LEU A 565 20.35 -14.10 29.61
C LEU A 565 19.03 -13.37 29.84
N VAL A 566 19.09 -12.07 30.12
CA VAL A 566 17.92 -11.20 30.27
C VAL A 566 17.60 -10.56 28.92
N VAL A 567 16.50 -10.94 28.30
CA VAL A 567 16.04 -10.34 27.04
C VAL A 567 15.17 -9.14 27.40
N ALA A 568 15.62 -7.94 27.05
CA ALA A 568 14.86 -6.71 27.26
C ALA A 568 13.54 -6.75 26.45
N ASP A 569 12.56 -5.95 26.87
CA ASP A 569 11.30 -5.80 26.14
C ASP A 569 11.53 -5.17 24.75
N PRO A 570 10.78 -5.54 23.69
CA PRO A 570 10.95 -4.95 22.36
C PRO A 570 10.81 -3.43 22.29
N ASP A 571 10.12 -2.80 23.26
CA ASP A 571 10.01 -1.34 23.38
C ASP A 571 11.25 -0.69 24.02
N VAL A 572 12.27 -1.49 24.39
CA VAL A 572 13.50 -1.04 25.05
C VAL A 572 14.67 -1.03 24.06
N GLU A 573 14.95 0.16 23.54
CA GLU A 573 16.01 0.40 22.56
C GLU A 573 17.34 0.76 23.23
N TRP A 574 18.46 0.29 22.68
CA TRP A 574 19.82 0.60 23.15
C TRP A 574 20.53 1.58 22.21
N THR A 575 20.71 2.80 22.69
CA THR A 575 21.44 3.90 22.03
C THR A 575 22.93 3.93 22.35
N GLY A 576 23.34 3.28 23.45
CA GLY A 576 24.71 3.26 23.96
C GLY A 576 25.16 4.50 24.74
N ALA A 577 24.43 5.62 24.69
CA ALA A 577 24.87 6.87 25.29
C ALA A 577 24.88 6.83 26.84
N ALA A 578 25.95 7.35 27.44
CA ALA A 578 26.08 7.43 28.89
C ALA A 578 25.10 8.47 29.46
N GLY A 579 24.23 8.04 30.37
CA GLY A 579 23.26 8.92 31.06
C GLY A 579 21.81 8.81 30.58
N GLU A 580 21.49 7.96 29.61
CA GLU A 580 20.11 7.68 29.21
C GLU A 580 19.37 6.75 30.18
N ASP A 581 18.05 6.85 30.21
CA ASP A 581 17.20 6.16 31.20
C ASP A 581 17.18 4.64 31.03
N VAL A 582 17.29 4.13 29.79
CA VAL A 582 17.44 2.67 29.55
C VAL A 582 18.76 2.15 30.13
N ARG A 583 19.88 2.84 29.88
CA ARG A 583 21.20 2.45 30.38
C ARG A 583 21.28 2.55 31.91
N LYS A 584 20.74 3.63 32.50
CA LYS A 584 20.57 3.77 33.96
C LYS A 584 19.71 2.66 34.56
N ARG A 585 18.57 2.32 33.94
CA ARG A 585 17.65 1.28 34.41
C ARG A 585 18.32 -0.10 34.37
N ILE A 586 19.00 -0.44 33.28
CA ILE A 586 19.77 -1.69 33.17
C ILE A 586 20.90 -1.73 34.23
N ALA A 587 21.61 -0.62 34.46
CA ALA A 587 22.64 -0.54 35.50
C ALA A 587 22.04 -0.74 36.90
N GLN A 588 20.89 -0.13 37.20
CA GLN A 588 20.17 -0.30 38.46
C GLN A 588 19.69 -1.75 38.64
N TRP A 589 19.04 -2.34 37.63
CA TRP A 589 18.49 -3.70 37.68
C TRP A 589 19.59 -4.77 37.71
N THR A 590 20.78 -4.45 37.21
CA THR A 590 21.99 -5.30 37.32
C THR A 590 22.61 -5.24 38.72
N ARG A 591 22.52 -4.10 39.42
CA ARG A 591 23.09 -3.91 40.76
C ARG A 591 22.14 -4.25 41.91
N ALA A 592 20.83 -4.16 41.70
CA ALA A 592 19.81 -4.29 42.73
C ALA A 592 18.64 -5.16 42.27
N ARG A 593 18.01 -5.84 43.23
CA ARG A 593 16.78 -6.62 43.09
C ARG A 593 15.73 -6.00 44.01
N GLY A 594 14.88 -5.15 43.43
CA GLY A 594 14.00 -4.29 44.22
C GLY A 594 14.82 -3.29 45.06
N ALA A 595 14.63 -3.29 46.37
CA ALA A 595 15.37 -2.44 47.30
C ALA A 595 16.73 -3.03 47.74
N SER A 596 16.96 -4.34 47.55
CA SER A 596 18.17 -5.02 48.02
C SER A 596 19.27 -5.03 46.95
N PRO A 597 20.57 -4.91 47.31
CA PRO A 597 21.65 -5.14 46.36
C PRO A 597 21.67 -6.61 45.90
N ARG A 598 22.13 -6.84 44.67
CA ARG A 598 22.36 -8.20 44.13
C ARG A 598 23.68 -8.77 44.62
N LEU A 599 23.67 -10.06 44.91
CA LEU A 599 24.88 -10.83 45.19
C LEU A 599 25.63 -11.21 43.91
N TYR A 600 24.93 -11.43 42.79
CA TYR A 600 25.53 -11.98 41.57
C TYR A 600 25.37 -11.08 40.32
N PRO A 601 25.73 -9.78 40.39
CA PRO A 601 25.53 -8.83 39.27
C PRO A 601 26.32 -9.20 38.02
N GLY A 602 27.45 -9.89 38.16
CA GLY A 602 28.27 -10.38 37.05
C GLY A 602 27.63 -11.52 36.26
N ALA A 603 26.67 -12.24 36.85
CA ALA A 603 25.95 -13.34 36.22
C ALA A 603 24.84 -12.89 35.24
N LEU A 604 24.48 -11.60 35.22
CA LEU A 604 23.47 -11.08 34.30
C LEU A 604 24.09 -10.61 32.97
N VAL A 605 23.53 -11.11 31.87
CA VAL A 605 23.85 -10.69 30.50
C VAL A 605 22.56 -10.22 29.86
N TRP A 606 22.52 -8.99 29.37
CA TRP A 606 21.34 -8.41 28.73
C TRP A 606 21.43 -8.53 27.22
N ALA A 607 20.32 -8.87 26.56
CA ALA A 607 20.15 -8.70 25.11
C ALA A 607 19.12 -7.58 24.87
N VAL A 608 19.52 -6.56 24.11
CA VAL A 608 18.72 -5.34 23.88
C VAL A 608 18.69 -5.02 22.38
N LYS A 609 17.56 -4.46 21.94
CA LYS A 609 17.30 -4.13 20.54
C LYS A 609 17.95 -2.79 20.11
N LYS A 610 18.34 -2.64 18.84
CA LYS A 610 18.72 -1.34 18.23
C LYS A 610 17.55 -0.36 18.16
N PRO A 611 17.77 0.97 18.10
CA PRO A 611 16.70 1.92 17.81
C PRO A 611 16.11 1.70 16.42
N GLY A 612 14.78 1.65 16.29
CA GLY A 612 14.13 1.50 14.99
C GLY A 612 12.75 0.81 15.01
N ARG A 613 11.99 0.98 13.92
CA ARG A 613 10.65 0.39 13.75
C ARG A 613 10.64 -0.87 12.89
N GLU A 614 11.79 -1.31 12.37
CA GLU A 614 11.87 -2.37 11.37
C GLU A 614 11.19 -3.68 11.81
N LEU A 615 11.52 -4.24 12.98
CA LEU A 615 10.84 -5.45 13.50
C LEU A 615 9.33 -5.27 13.64
N ARG A 616 8.89 -4.08 14.08
CA ARG A 616 7.47 -3.74 14.21
C ARG A 616 6.80 -3.71 12.83
N ASP A 617 7.41 -3.04 11.84
CA ASP A 617 6.91 -3.00 10.45
C ASP A 617 6.79 -4.41 9.85
N LYS A 618 7.76 -5.30 10.10
CA LYS A 618 7.69 -6.71 9.64
C LYS A 618 6.57 -7.49 10.34
N VAL A 619 6.40 -7.32 11.67
CA VAL A 619 5.36 -8.02 12.42
C VAL A 619 3.97 -7.51 12.05
N GLU A 620 3.76 -6.20 11.91
CA GLU A 620 2.51 -5.62 11.39
C GLU A 620 2.17 -6.20 10.00
N GLN A 621 3.15 -6.26 9.10
CA GLN A 621 2.98 -6.83 7.76
C GLN A 621 2.63 -8.33 7.80
N TRP A 622 3.24 -9.10 8.69
CA TRP A 622 2.96 -10.52 8.89
C TRP A 622 1.57 -10.77 9.48
N LEU A 623 1.17 -10.00 10.50
CA LEU A 623 -0.16 -10.06 11.10
C LEU A 623 -1.26 -9.74 10.09
N ALA A 624 -1.07 -8.69 9.28
CA ALA A 624 -2.00 -8.33 8.22
C ALA A 624 -2.19 -9.46 7.18
N TRP A 625 -1.09 -10.06 6.71
CA TRP A 625 -1.15 -11.24 5.82
C TRP A 625 -1.85 -12.43 6.47
N LYS A 626 -1.56 -12.71 7.74
CA LYS A 626 -2.17 -13.80 8.51
C LYS A 626 -3.69 -13.61 8.67
N ARG A 627 -4.13 -12.37 8.90
CA ARG A 627 -5.55 -11.99 9.01
C ARG A 627 -6.28 -12.19 7.68
N VAL A 628 -5.71 -11.73 6.57
CA VAL A 628 -6.23 -11.96 5.21
C VAL A 628 -6.32 -13.46 4.89
N ALA A 629 -5.30 -14.25 5.18
CA ALA A 629 -5.33 -15.70 4.97
C ALA A 629 -6.37 -16.42 5.84
N SER A 630 -6.64 -15.92 7.06
CA SER A 630 -7.70 -16.42 7.94
C SER A 630 -9.09 -16.10 7.39
N GLU A 631 -9.32 -14.87 6.92
CA GLU A 631 -10.60 -14.43 6.34
C GLU A 631 -10.94 -15.21 5.06
N ILE A 632 -9.94 -15.51 4.23
CA ILE A 632 -10.05 -16.37 3.04
C ILE A 632 -10.38 -17.81 3.44
N SER A 633 -9.68 -18.36 4.44
CA SER A 633 -9.93 -19.72 4.93
C SER A 633 -11.32 -19.87 5.57
N ALA A 634 -11.87 -18.79 6.13
CA ALA A 634 -13.23 -18.72 6.66
C ALA A 634 -14.31 -18.41 5.59
N GLY A 635 -13.94 -18.20 4.33
CA GLY A 635 -14.87 -17.88 3.24
C GLY A 635 -15.46 -16.46 3.28
N THR A 636 -14.95 -15.59 4.16
CA THR A 636 -15.41 -14.19 4.31
C THR A 636 -14.75 -13.22 3.33
N LEU A 637 -13.67 -13.64 2.68
CA LEU A 637 -12.92 -12.88 1.68
C LEU A 637 -12.51 -13.81 0.53
N GLY A 638 -12.45 -13.28 -0.71
CA GLY A 638 -11.76 -13.95 -1.81
C GLY A 638 -12.45 -15.19 -2.40
N SER A 639 -13.79 -15.26 -2.37
CA SER A 639 -14.58 -16.36 -2.95
C SER A 639 -14.43 -16.56 -4.47
N GLU A 640 -13.72 -15.65 -5.14
CA GLU A 640 -13.44 -15.67 -6.59
C GLU A 640 -11.96 -15.93 -6.91
N LEU A 641 -11.10 -16.10 -5.89
CA LEU A 641 -9.65 -16.31 -6.08
C LEU A 641 -9.36 -17.70 -6.63
N ASP A 642 -8.40 -17.80 -7.54
CA ASP A 642 -7.96 -19.09 -8.08
C ASP A 642 -6.95 -19.83 -7.19
N SER A 643 -6.67 -21.10 -7.50
CA SER A 643 -5.75 -21.93 -6.72
C SER A 643 -4.30 -21.45 -6.71
N THR A 644 -3.90 -20.66 -7.72
CA THR A 644 -2.58 -20.04 -7.85
C THR A 644 -2.48 -18.81 -6.94
N GLU A 645 -3.50 -17.94 -6.96
CA GLU A 645 -3.60 -16.78 -6.07
C GLU A 645 -3.63 -17.22 -4.60
N LEU A 646 -4.37 -18.29 -4.27
CA LEU A 646 -4.38 -18.88 -2.93
C LEU A 646 -3.01 -19.44 -2.50
N ALA A 647 -2.22 -19.98 -3.44
CA ALA A 647 -0.86 -20.46 -3.18
C ALA A 647 0.14 -19.32 -3.00
N ASP A 648 0.02 -18.23 -3.76
CA ASP A 648 0.83 -17.02 -3.58
C ASP A 648 0.56 -16.38 -2.21
N ILE A 649 -0.70 -16.21 -1.81
CA ILE A 649 -1.05 -15.65 -0.48
C ILE A 649 -0.44 -16.49 0.66
N ARG A 650 -0.50 -17.82 0.59
CA ARG A 650 0.17 -18.71 1.58
C ARG A 650 1.68 -18.52 1.59
N THR A 651 2.27 -18.28 0.41
CA THR A 651 3.71 -18.00 0.27
C THR A 651 4.05 -16.64 0.89
N LYS A 652 3.26 -15.59 0.65
CA LYS A 652 3.41 -14.26 1.26
C LYS A 652 3.27 -14.26 2.78
N VAL A 653 2.35 -15.04 3.35
CA VAL A 653 2.23 -15.23 4.81
C VAL A 653 3.51 -15.83 5.40
N ARG A 654 4.09 -16.83 4.73
CA ARG A 654 5.35 -17.45 5.17
C ARG A 654 6.52 -16.48 5.03
N GLU A 655 6.70 -15.86 3.85
CA GLU A 655 7.75 -14.88 3.58
C GLU A 655 7.73 -13.71 4.58
N ALA A 656 6.55 -13.18 4.91
CA ALA A 656 6.41 -12.12 5.91
C ALA A 656 6.78 -12.59 7.33
N GLY A 657 6.44 -13.83 7.70
CA GLY A 657 6.80 -14.42 8.99
C GLY A 657 8.31 -14.71 9.11
N ASP A 658 8.91 -15.23 8.05
CA ASP A 658 10.36 -15.47 7.98
C ASP A 658 11.13 -14.13 7.99
N ALA A 659 10.65 -13.10 7.31
CA ALA A 659 11.23 -11.76 7.35
C ALA A 659 11.09 -11.08 8.73
N ALA A 660 9.97 -11.30 9.44
CA ALA A 660 9.81 -10.82 10.82
C ALA A 660 10.77 -11.53 11.77
N ARG A 661 10.96 -12.86 11.62
CA ARG A 661 11.98 -13.61 12.34
C ARG A 661 13.39 -13.09 12.04
N GLU A 662 13.74 -12.87 10.78
CA GLU A 662 15.05 -12.36 10.39
C GLU A 662 15.35 -11.02 11.07
N GLU A 663 14.37 -10.11 11.13
CA GLU A 663 14.53 -8.82 11.79
C GLU A 663 14.68 -8.94 13.32
N VAL A 664 14.22 -10.01 13.99
CA VAL A 664 14.59 -10.25 15.42
C VAL A 664 16.11 -10.38 15.58
N TRP A 665 16.79 -11.03 14.63
CA TRP A 665 18.24 -11.23 14.66
C TRP A 665 19.01 -9.97 14.23
N GLY A 666 18.40 -9.14 13.39
CA GLY A 666 18.88 -7.80 13.02
C GLY A 666 18.72 -6.78 14.15
N ASP A 667 17.61 -6.84 14.90
CA ASP A 667 17.25 -5.90 15.96
C ASP A 667 17.98 -6.19 17.27
N TYR A 668 17.94 -7.43 17.78
CA TYR A 668 18.58 -7.83 19.05
C TYR A 668 20.10 -7.97 18.88
N ARG A 669 20.72 -6.80 18.76
CA ARG A 669 22.12 -6.60 18.34
C ARG A 669 23.04 -6.25 19.50
N PHE A 670 22.53 -5.69 20.60
CA PHE A 670 23.36 -5.21 21.70
C PHE A 670 23.33 -6.17 22.88
N VAL A 671 24.54 -6.53 23.36
CA VAL A 671 24.72 -7.31 24.59
C VAL A 671 25.31 -6.41 25.66
N VAL A 672 24.70 -6.35 26.84
CA VAL A 672 25.14 -5.46 27.94
C VAL A 672 25.43 -6.29 29.19
N LEU A 673 26.52 -5.99 29.87
CA LEU A 673 27.05 -6.76 31.00
C LEU A 673 27.66 -5.84 32.06
N ALA A 674 27.72 -6.30 33.31
CA ALA A 674 28.42 -5.58 34.38
C ALA A 674 29.93 -5.47 34.09
N ASP A 675 30.52 -4.31 34.34
CA ASP A 675 31.97 -4.09 34.24
C ASP A 675 32.40 -3.03 35.25
N ALA A 676 33.16 -3.43 36.27
CA ALA A 676 33.64 -2.53 37.32
C ALA A 676 34.64 -1.47 36.83
N SER A 677 35.22 -1.65 35.64
CA SER A 677 36.11 -0.67 35.00
C SER A 677 35.36 0.43 34.24
N ALA A 678 34.08 0.21 33.91
CA ALA A 678 33.25 1.17 33.19
C ALA A 678 32.69 2.27 34.14
N PRO A 679 32.57 3.54 33.69
CA PRO A 679 32.16 4.66 34.55
C PRO A 679 30.79 4.50 35.24
N ASP A 680 29.86 3.81 34.58
CA ASP A 680 28.53 3.49 35.07
C ASP A 680 28.36 2.00 35.41
N GLY A 681 29.44 1.23 35.46
CA GLY A 681 29.44 -0.19 35.81
C GLY A 681 28.92 -1.12 34.71
N LEU A 682 28.78 -0.65 33.46
CA LEU A 682 28.30 -1.45 32.32
C LEU A 682 29.23 -1.37 31.10
N ALA A 683 29.51 -2.53 30.51
CA ALA A 683 30.08 -2.66 29.17
C ALA A 683 29.03 -3.18 28.18
N SER A 684 29.16 -2.80 26.90
CA SER A 684 28.28 -3.24 25.82
C SER A 684 29.04 -3.75 24.61
N ILE A 685 28.60 -4.88 24.06
CA ILE A 685 29.10 -5.49 22.82
C ILE A 685 28.03 -5.29 21.73
N ASP A 686 28.49 -4.91 20.55
CA ASP A 686 27.68 -4.91 19.33
C ASP A 686 27.91 -6.24 18.57
N LEU A 687 26.86 -7.05 18.41
CA LEU A 687 26.92 -8.34 17.70
C LEU A 687 26.91 -8.20 16.16
N GLY A 688 26.72 -6.99 15.62
CA GLY A 688 26.50 -6.74 14.19
C GLY A 688 25.11 -7.18 13.69
N ALA A 689 24.93 -7.23 12.37
CA ALA A 689 23.71 -7.75 11.75
C ALA A 689 23.64 -9.28 11.89
N GLY A 690 22.58 -9.79 12.49
CA GLY A 690 22.33 -11.23 12.62
C GLY A 690 21.42 -11.76 11.52
N HIS A 691 21.45 -13.08 11.32
CA HIS A 691 20.64 -13.79 10.34
C HIS A 691 20.08 -15.08 10.97
N SER A 692 18.80 -15.37 10.79
CA SER A 692 18.12 -16.53 11.38
C SER A 692 18.48 -17.86 10.71
N SER A 693 19.16 -17.79 9.56
CA SER A 693 19.76 -18.92 8.85
C SER A 693 21.11 -19.39 9.41
N SER A 694 21.62 -18.73 10.47
CA SER A 694 22.81 -19.17 11.20
C SER A 694 22.64 -20.57 11.78
N SER A 695 23.71 -21.36 11.80
CA SER A 695 23.75 -22.66 12.48
C SER A 695 23.76 -22.54 14.02
N GLU A 696 24.00 -21.34 14.54
CA GLU A 696 24.07 -21.01 15.97
C GLU A 696 22.80 -20.27 16.41
N SER A 697 22.27 -20.57 17.61
CA SER A 697 21.08 -19.89 18.18
C SER A 697 21.39 -18.45 18.63
N LEU A 698 20.36 -17.62 18.88
CA LEU A 698 20.56 -16.27 19.46
C LEU A 698 21.33 -16.32 20.79
N CYS A 699 21.03 -17.30 21.65
CA CYS A 699 21.79 -17.53 22.88
C CYS A 699 23.25 -17.93 22.59
N GLY A 700 23.47 -18.81 21.61
CA GLY A 700 24.81 -19.19 21.15
C GLY A 700 25.61 -17.98 20.67
N ARG A 701 25.03 -17.14 19.80
CA ARG A 701 25.65 -15.92 19.26
C ARG A 701 26.14 -14.98 20.36
N VAL A 702 25.33 -14.79 21.41
CA VAL A 702 25.72 -14.02 22.61
C VAL A 702 26.92 -14.68 23.31
N ILE A 703 26.89 -15.99 23.55
CA ILE A 703 27.99 -16.74 24.18
C ILE A 703 29.28 -16.64 23.36
N SER A 704 29.20 -16.82 22.04
CA SER A 704 30.35 -16.78 21.14
C SER A 704 30.96 -15.39 21.06
N ALA A 705 30.15 -14.32 21.10
CA ALA A 705 30.64 -12.94 21.20
C ALA A 705 31.30 -12.62 22.57
N LEU A 706 30.75 -13.15 23.67
CA LEU A 706 31.36 -13.02 25.00
C LEU A 706 32.70 -13.77 25.08
N LYS A 707 32.78 -14.97 24.49
CA LYS A 707 34.02 -15.77 24.40
C LYS A 707 35.09 -15.09 23.53
N SER A 708 34.74 -14.62 22.34
CA SER A 708 35.69 -13.95 21.44
C SER A 708 36.21 -12.63 22.02
N SER A 709 35.41 -11.95 22.84
CA SER A 709 35.80 -10.76 23.59
C SER A 709 36.54 -11.05 24.90
N ALA A 710 36.84 -12.32 25.21
CA ALA A 710 37.44 -12.80 26.47
C ALA A 710 36.66 -12.43 27.76
N LEU A 711 35.36 -12.12 27.63
CA LEU A 711 34.46 -11.75 28.73
C LEU A 711 33.74 -12.95 29.37
N LEU A 712 33.82 -14.12 28.75
CA LEU A 712 33.31 -15.41 29.23
C LEU A 712 34.29 -16.53 28.90
N ASN A 713 34.62 -17.36 29.89
CA ASN A 713 35.48 -18.53 29.73
C ASN A 713 34.74 -19.82 30.12
N GLU A 714 35.16 -20.95 29.54
CA GLU A 714 34.63 -22.29 29.91
C GLU A 714 35.31 -22.89 31.14
N SER A 715 36.52 -22.41 31.46
CA SER A 715 37.36 -22.88 32.55
C SER A 715 38.26 -21.75 33.04
N VAL A 716 38.71 -21.85 34.28
CA VAL A 716 39.86 -21.10 34.81
C VAL A 716 41.10 -22.01 34.84
N GLY A 717 42.31 -21.43 34.89
CA GLY A 717 43.58 -22.13 35.09
C GLY A 717 44.38 -21.52 36.26
N ALA A 718 45.28 -22.30 36.87
CA ALA A 718 45.95 -21.91 38.12
C ALA A 718 46.67 -20.55 38.05
N ALA A 719 47.48 -20.35 37.01
CA ALA A 719 48.20 -19.08 36.78
C ALA A 719 47.30 -17.84 36.60
N TYR A 720 46.01 -18.02 36.26
CA TYR A 720 45.04 -16.91 36.26
C TYR A 720 44.62 -16.55 37.69
N LEU A 721 44.37 -17.54 38.55
CA LEU A 721 44.04 -17.29 39.96
C LEU A 721 45.23 -16.67 40.72
N GLU A 722 46.44 -17.18 40.47
CA GLU A 722 47.68 -16.65 41.05
C GLU A 722 47.91 -15.18 40.67
N ARG A 723 47.78 -14.83 39.38
CA ARG A 723 47.94 -13.45 38.90
C ARG A 723 46.89 -12.49 39.48
N ASN A 724 45.66 -12.96 39.66
CA ASN A 724 44.54 -12.15 40.17
C ASN A 724 44.30 -12.34 41.67
N TRP A 725 45.27 -12.86 42.43
CA TRP A 725 45.13 -13.04 43.88
C TRP A 725 44.88 -11.69 44.59
N PRO A 726 43.86 -11.56 45.47
CA PRO A 726 43.50 -10.28 46.07
C PRO A 726 44.68 -9.70 46.86
N PRO A 727 45.06 -8.42 46.68
CA PRO A 727 46.21 -7.83 47.36
C PRO A 727 46.19 -7.98 48.88
N ALA A 728 45.00 -7.86 49.49
CA ALA A 728 44.80 -8.01 50.93
C ALA A 728 44.98 -9.46 51.45
N LEU A 729 45.00 -10.46 50.55
CA LEU A 729 45.15 -11.88 50.88
C LEU A 729 46.49 -12.46 50.39
N LYS A 730 47.40 -11.61 49.87
CA LYS A 730 48.73 -12.06 49.42
C LYS A 730 49.65 -12.38 50.60
N GLU A 731 49.59 -11.59 51.67
CA GLU A 731 50.39 -11.79 52.89
C GLU A 731 49.92 -13.01 53.68
N SER A 732 48.61 -13.28 53.72
CA SER A 732 48.05 -14.47 54.38
C SER A 732 48.20 -15.76 53.57
N GLY A 733 48.47 -15.67 52.26
CA GLY A 733 48.56 -16.82 51.36
C GLY A 733 47.28 -17.66 51.23
N ALA A 734 46.14 -17.21 51.76
CA ALA A 734 44.91 -17.99 51.90
C ALA A 734 43.69 -17.19 51.44
N TRP A 735 42.91 -17.76 50.51
CA TRP A 735 41.72 -17.15 49.91
C TRP A 735 40.47 -17.97 50.23
N PRO A 736 39.52 -17.45 51.04
CA PRO A 736 38.27 -18.15 51.35
C PRO A 736 37.51 -18.54 50.08
N LEU A 737 37.00 -19.78 49.99
CA LEU A 737 36.33 -20.27 48.79
C LEU A 737 35.02 -19.52 48.50
N VAL A 738 34.28 -19.06 49.52
CA VAL A 738 33.17 -18.10 49.36
C VAL A 738 33.62 -16.85 48.59
N SER A 739 34.74 -16.25 49.00
CA SER A 739 35.23 -15.00 48.41
C SER A 739 35.81 -15.21 47.01
N LEU A 740 36.44 -16.36 46.77
CA LEU A 740 36.90 -16.77 45.44
C LEU A 740 35.71 -16.90 44.48
N ARG A 741 34.70 -17.71 44.85
CA ARG A 741 33.45 -17.88 44.09
C ARG A 741 32.75 -16.56 43.85
N GLN A 742 32.61 -15.73 44.88
CA GLN A 742 31.98 -14.41 44.79
C GLN A 742 32.66 -13.52 43.75
N SER A 743 34.00 -13.57 43.66
CA SER A 743 34.77 -12.78 42.68
C SER A 743 34.48 -13.15 41.21
N PHE A 744 34.00 -14.39 40.94
CA PHE A 744 33.51 -14.78 39.60
C PHE A 744 32.06 -14.32 39.34
N LEU A 745 31.27 -14.12 40.40
CA LEU A 745 29.84 -13.83 40.34
C LEU A 745 29.51 -12.33 40.40
N ASP A 746 30.37 -11.51 41.02
CA ASP A 746 30.27 -10.05 40.98
C ASP A 746 30.92 -9.41 39.74
N GLY A 747 31.75 -10.17 39.02
CA GLY A 747 32.46 -9.74 37.80
C GLY A 747 33.85 -9.16 38.06
N SER A 748 34.42 -9.33 39.26
CA SER A 748 35.82 -8.97 39.56
C SER A 748 36.83 -9.86 38.82
N LEU A 749 36.45 -11.10 38.50
CA LEU A 749 37.17 -12.05 37.65
C LEU A 749 36.36 -12.34 36.37
N THR A 750 36.98 -13.09 35.44
CA THR A 750 36.29 -13.57 34.22
C THR A 750 34.99 -14.27 34.55
N ARG A 751 33.97 -14.12 33.71
CA ARG A 751 32.74 -14.93 33.85
C ARG A 751 33.02 -16.38 33.49
N LEU A 752 32.23 -17.26 34.10
CA LEU A 752 32.10 -18.67 33.78
C LEU A 752 30.62 -18.98 33.52
N VAL A 753 30.33 -19.98 32.70
CA VAL A 753 28.94 -20.38 32.38
C VAL A 753 28.21 -20.91 33.62
N ASP A 754 28.89 -21.77 34.37
CA ASP A 754 28.45 -22.30 35.67
C ASP A 754 29.65 -22.24 36.62
N PRO A 755 29.82 -21.14 37.38
CA PRO A 755 30.98 -20.93 38.24
C PRO A 755 31.18 -22.06 39.26
N ASP A 756 30.09 -22.52 39.88
CA ASP A 756 30.13 -23.57 40.91
C ASP A 756 30.64 -24.90 40.31
N ALA A 757 30.03 -25.36 39.20
CA ALA A 757 30.39 -26.63 38.56
C ALA A 757 31.77 -26.61 37.85
N VAL A 758 32.32 -25.42 37.58
CA VAL A 758 33.69 -25.25 37.09
C VAL A 758 34.69 -25.21 38.25
N LEU A 759 34.42 -24.43 39.30
CA LEU A 759 35.32 -24.26 40.44
C LEU A 759 35.48 -25.54 41.25
N CYS A 760 34.40 -26.27 41.60
CA CYS A 760 34.52 -27.55 42.32
C CYS A 760 35.43 -28.54 41.57
N ARG A 761 35.30 -28.62 40.25
CA ARG A 761 36.11 -29.48 39.39
C ARG A 761 37.57 -29.03 39.30
N LYS A 762 37.80 -27.72 39.18
CA LYS A 762 39.14 -27.15 38.96
C LYS A 762 39.96 -27.05 40.23
N ILE A 763 39.35 -26.79 41.38
CA ILE A 763 40.04 -26.79 42.67
C ILE A 763 40.58 -28.20 42.98
N VAL A 764 39.77 -29.26 42.79
CA VAL A 764 40.25 -30.66 42.90
C VAL A 764 41.45 -30.92 41.96
N GLU A 765 41.37 -30.46 40.70
CA GLU A 765 42.47 -30.61 39.74
C GLU A 765 43.76 -29.88 40.17
N PHE A 766 43.64 -28.63 40.65
CA PHE A 766 44.80 -27.83 41.09
C PHE A 766 45.44 -28.40 42.37
N VAL A 767 44.63 -28.89 43.32
CA VAL A 767 45.13 -29.48 44.57
C VAL A 767 45.82 -30.82 44.32
N GLY A 768 45.23 -31.67 43.48
CA GLY A 768 45.85 -32.93 43.07
C GLY A 768 47.16 -32.76 42.28
N LYS A 769 47.32 -31.65 41.55
CA LYS A 769 48.56 -31.29 40.84
C LYS A 769 49.61 -30.60 41.72
N GLY A 770 49.24 -30.11 42.90
CA GLY A 770 50.11 -29.28 43.74
C GLY A 770 50.28 -27.84 43.23
N ASP A 771 49.36 -27.35 42.39
CA ASP A 771 49.33 -25.95 41.97
C ASP A 771 48.85 -25.03 43.12
N PHE A 772 47.92 -25.53 43.94
CA PHE A 772 47.38 -24.88 45.14
C PHE A 772 47.14 -25.92 46.26
N GLY A 773 46.97 -25.46 47.49
CA GLY A 773 46.44 -26.29 48.59
C GLY A 773 44.97 -25.98 48.88
N LEU A 774 44.31 -26.87 49.63
CA LEU A 774 42.99 -26.66 50.22
C LEU A 774 43.11 -26.77 51.75
N GLY A 775 42.72 -25.73 52.47
CA GLY A 775 42.70 -25.71 53.94
C GLY A 775 41.28 -25.56 54.48
N SER A 776 40.95 -26.24 55.58
CA SER A 776 39.69 -26.05 56.32
C SER A 776 39.94 -25.89 57.82
N GLY A 777 38.99 -25.30 58.54
CA GLY A 777 39.05 -25.11 59.99
C GLY A 777 40.23 -24.22 60.41
N ARG A 778 40.15 -22.91 60.11
CA ARG A 778 41.24 -21.98 60.42
C ARG A 778 41.14 -21.47 61.87
N GLY A 779 42.09 -21.86 62.71
CA GLY A 779 42.20 -21.45 64.12
C GLY A 779 42.67 -20.00 64.29
N ALA A 780 42.49 -19.47 65.51
CA ALA A 780 42.89 -18.10 65.88
C ALA A 780 44.42 -17.86 65.84
N ASP A 781 45.21 -18.93 65.85
CA ASP A 781 46.68 -18.91 65.65
C ASP A 781 47.08 -18.89 64.16
N GLY A 782 46.12 -18.93 63.25
CA GLY A 782 46.32 -18.94 61.80
C GLY A 782 46.60 -20.32 61.20
N ARG A 783 46.61 -21.41 62.00
CA ARG A 783 46.74 -22.79 61.50
C ARG A 783 45.41 -23.30 60.95
N PHE A 784 45.49 -24.37 60.15
CA PHE A 784 44.34 -25.06 59.57
C PHE A 784 44.25 -26.48 60.13
N GLU A 785 43.05 -26.91 60.53
CA GLU A 785 42.78 -28.25 61.05
C GLU A 785 43.05 -29.37 60.02
N ARG A 786 42.79 -29.10 58.74
CA ARG A 786 43.08 -30.00 57.62
C ARG A 786 43.70 -29.22 56.46
N VAL A 787 44.77 -29.76 55.88
CA VAL A 787 45.47 -29.19 54.71
C VAL A 787 45.74 -30.28 53.68
N SER A 788 45.10 -30.17 52.52
CA SER A 788 45.31 -31.05 51.37
C SER A 788 46.15 -30.36 50.29
N PHE A 789 47.22 -31.02 49.85
CA PHE A 789 48.15 -30.51 48.83
C PHE A 789 48.91 -31.67 48.18
N GLY A 790 48.87 -31.77 46.85
CA GLY A 790 49.49 -32.87 46.10
C GLY A 790 48.79 -34.22 46.30
N GLU A 791 47.51 -34.21 46.62
CA GLU A 791 46.71 -35.40 46.92
C GLU A 791 45.29 -35.29 46.34
N THR A 792 44.63 -36.42 46.11
CA THR A 792 43.28 -36.46 45.54
C THR A 792 42.25 -36.04 46.59
N VAL A 793 41.56 -34.94 46.32
CA VAL A 793 40.46 -34.39 47.14
C VAL A 793 39.12 -34.80 46.54
N ALA A 794 38.11 -35.11 47.37
CA ALA A 794 36.77 -35.40 46.87
C ALA A 794 36.08 -34.09 46.42
N PRO A 795 35.25 -34.09 45.36
CA PRO A 795 34.49 -32.89 44.97
C PRO A 795 33.59 -32.35 46.09
N GLU A 796 33.20 -33.22 47.03
CA GLU A 796 32.40 -32.91 48.21
C GLU A 796 33.19 -32.11 49.28
N ASP A 797 34.52 -32.26 49.35
CA ASP A 797 35.37 -31.45 50.25
C ASP A 797 35.52 -29.99 49.75
N VAL A 798 35.13 -29.68 48.50
CA VAL A 798 35.20 -28.31 47.94
C VAL A 798 33.91 -27.55 48.23
N MET A 799 33.69 -27.25 49.51
CA MET A 799 32.56 -26.47 49.99
C MET A 799 32.86 -24.97 49.88
N PHE A 800 31.91 -24.20 49.33
CA PHE A 800 32.02 -22.74 49.26
C PHE A 800 31.54 -22.11 50.58
N GLU A 801 32.29 -22.38 51.66
CA GLU A 801 32.06 -21.87 53.01
C GLU A 801 33.22 -20.98 53.47
N SER A 802 33.02 -20.21 54.54
CA SER A 802 33.97 -19.16 54.98
C SER A 802 35.20 -19.69 55.72
N ASP A 803 35.13 -20.94 56.17
CA ASP A 803 36.18 -21.68 56.88
C ASP A 803 37.04 -22.56 55.94
N VAL A 804 36.66 -22.66 54.65
CA VAL A 804 37.41 -23.39 53.60
C VAL A 804 38.16 -22.40 52.70
N TYR A 805 39.44 -22.67 52.44
CA TYR A 805 40.39 -21.75 51.82
C TYR A 805 41.21 -22.42 50.70
N LEU A 806 41.35 -21.73 49.57
CA LEU A 806 42.40 -22.00 48.60
C LEU A 806 43.72 -21.42 49.12
N LEU A 807 44.76 -22.25 49.25
CA LEU A 807 46.07 -21.87 49.76
C LEU A 807 47.06 -21.71 48.61
N THR A 808 47.91 -20.68 48.65
CA THR A 808 49.05 -20.58 47.74
C THR A 808 49.98 -21.77 47.92
N ARG A 809 50.65 -22.16 46.83
CA ARG A 809 51.62 -23.27 46.83
C ARG A 809 52.65 -23.16 47.96
N ALA A 810 53.26 -21.99 48.14
CA ALA A 810 54.29 -21.77 49.16
C ALA A 810 53.75 -21.98 50.60
N LEU A 811 52.52 -21.51 50.89
CA LEU A 811 51.88 -21.73 52.18
C LEU A 811 51.51 -23.20 52.40
N ALA A 812 51.00 -23.87 51.36
CA ALA A 812 50.65 -25.28 51.44
C ALA A 812 51.90 -26.17 51.65
N GLU A 813 53.01 -25.88 50.95
CA GLU A 813 54.31 -26.53 51.17
C GLU A 813 54.84 -26.29 52.59
N GLN A 814 54.72 -25.06 53.12
CA GLN A 814 55.13 -24.72 54.49
C GLN A 814 54.30 -25.45 55.55
N LEU A 815 52.97 -25.55 55.36
CA LEU A 815 52.07 -26.21 56.31
C LEU A 815 52.15 -27.74 56.28
N LYS A 816 52.62 -28.34 55.17
CA LYS A 816 52.80 -29.80 55.04
C LYS A 816 54.22 -30.28 55.37
N ALA A 817 55.16 -29.38 55.68
CA ALA A 817 56.52 -29.73 56.07
C ALA A 817 56.57 -30.33 57.49
N PRO A 818 57.26 -31.47 57.71
CA PRO A 818 57.26 -32.13 59.02
C PRO A 818 58.05 -31.34 60.08
N THR A 819 57.44 -31.12 61.24
CA THR A 819 58.11 -30.56 62.42
C THR A 819 58.66 -31.69 63.30
N ALA A 820 59.94 -31.59 63.73
CA ALA A 820 60.61 -32.59 64.57
C ALA A 820 60.51 -32.24 66.08
N PRO A 821 60.69 -33.20 67.02
CA PRO A 821 60.13 -33.11 68.37
C PRO A 821 61.15 -32.91 69.52
N ASP A 822 60.66 -32.44 70.67
CA ASP A 822 61.31 -32.47 72.00
C ASP A 822 60.28 -32.02 73.07
N THR A 823 60.23 -32.47 74.34
CA THR A 823 60.81 -33.64 75.05
C THR A 823 59.86 -34.01 76.24
N GLN A 824 59.99 -35.19 76.82
CA GLN A 824 59.13 -35.72 77.91
C GLN A 824 59.48 -35.23 79.32
N THR A 825 58.52 -35.26 80.26
CA THR A 825 58.62 -35.93 81.59
C THR A 825 57.22 -36.03 82.27
N PRO A 826 56.97 -36.95 83.23
CA PRO A 826 55.65 -37.62 83.37
C PRO A 826 55.09 -37.66 84.83
N ALA A 827 54.21 -38.66 85.10
CA ALA A 827 53.60 -39.08 86.39
C ALA A 827 52.41 -38.22 86.89
N ASP A 828 51.29 -38.73 87.44
CA ASP A 828 50.66 -40.08 87.60
C ASP A 828 49.14 -39.84 87.88
N GLY A 829 48.18 -40.77 87.90
CA GLY A 829 48.14 -42.22 87.63
C GLY A 829 46.87 -42.88 88.26
N GLU A 830 46.35 -43.97 87.65
CA GLU A 830 45.32 -44.94 88.16
C GLU A 830 43.88 -44.45 88.51
N ASP A 831 42.82 -45.27 88.47
CA ASP A 831 42.39 -46.27 87.45
C ASP A 831 40.90 -46.71 87.64
N VAL A 832 40.28 -47.26 86.57
CA VAL A 832 39.14 -48.23 86.49
C VAL A 832 37.85 -48.08 87.36
N SER A 833 36.70 -47.87 86.69
CA SER A 833 35.54 -48.81 86.55
C SER A 833 34.31 -48.02 86.05
N ASP A 834 33.71 -48.20 84.89
CA ASP A 834 33.21 -49.38 84.16
C ASP A 834 31.73 -49.73 84.44
N ASP A 835 31.08 -50.07 83.33
CA ASP A 835 29.77 -50.64 83.05
C ASP A 835 28.40 -49.98 83.37
N SER A 836 27.60 -50.19 82.35
CA SER A 836 26.20 -49.88 82.05
C SER A 836 25.14 -50.57 82.94
N VAL A 837 23.91 -50.04 82.92
CA VAL A 837 22.68 -50.70 82.38
C VAL A 837 21.40 -49.96 82.80
N GLY A 838 20.62 -49.54 81.78
CA GLY A 838 19.16 -49.74 81.66
C GLY A 838 18.14 -49.18 82.68
N GLY A 839 17.09 -48.52 82.15
CA GLY A 839 15.72 -48.90 82.55
C GLY A 839 14.74 -47.82 83.05
N SER A 840 14.07 -47.13 82.11
CA SER A 840 12.59 -47.07 82.01
C SER A 840 11.68 -46.51 83.15
N THR A 841 10.81 -45.58 82.75
CA THR A 841 9.38 -45.38 83.15
C THR A 841 8.97 -44.91 84.57
N GLY A 842 8.16 -43.85 84.60
CA GLY A 842 6.91 -43.83 85.40
C GLY A 842 6.56 -42.49 86.07
N PRO A 843 5.29 -42.02 86.12
CA PRO A 843 5.01 -40.56 86.20
C PRO A 843 4.04 -40.03 87.30
N GLY A 844 4.24 -38.76 87.67
CA GLY A 844 3.22 -37.80 88.18
C GLY A 844 2.73 -37.94 89.64
N PRO A 845 1.77 -37.09 90.12
CA PRO A 845 1.44 -35.70 89.70
C PRO A 845 0.98 -34.71 90.84
N GLY A 846 1.06 -33.39 90.59
CA GLY A 846 0.22 -32.31 91.21
C GLY A 846 0.38 -31.98 92.73
N PRO A 847 -0.35 -30.99 93.30
CA PRO A 847 -1.41 -30.11 92.72
C PRO A 847 -1.30 -28.58 93.05
N ASP A 848 -2.39 -27.83 92.81
CA ASP A 848 -2.57 -26.36 92.71
C ASP A 848 -2.79 -25.53 94.01
N VAL A 849 -2.74 -24.18 93.89
CA VAL A 849 -3.62 -23.20 94.60
C VAL A 849 -3.94 -21.98 93.69
N VAL A 850 -5.09 -21.30 93.91
CA VAL A 850 -5.79 -20.33 93.03
C VAL A 850 -6.11 -18.99 93.76
N VAL A 851 -6.50 -17.93 93.01
CA VAL A 851 -7.55 -16.88 93.29
C VAL A 851 -7.15 -15.39 93.04
N ASP A 852 -7.46 -14.86 91.83
CA ASP A 852 -8.52 -13.87 91.45
C ASP A 852 -8.64 -12.43 92.09
N PRO A 853 -9.51 -11.47 91.61
CA PRO A 853 -9.03 -10.25 90.90
C PRO A 853 -9.70 -8.88 91.27
N GLN A 854 -9.23 -7.73 90.70
CA GLN A 854 -10.06 -6.50 90.52
C GLN A 854 -9.50 -5.46 89.47
N PRO A 855 -10.32 -4.59 88.83
CA PRO A 855 -9.93 -3.63 87.74
C PRO A 855 -10.23 -2.12 88.06
N PRO A 856 -10.23 -1.13 87.11
CA PRO A 856 -9.11 -0.53 86.33
C PRO A 856 -9.06 1.05 86.39
N GLU A 857 -8.26 1.68 85.51
CA GLU A 857 -8.03 3.15 85.24
C GLU A 857 -6.95 3.90 86.06
N PRO A 858 -6.31 4.99 85.53
CA PRO A 858 -5.88 5.31 84.15
C PRO A 858 -4.33 5.66 84.09
N PRO A 859 -3.72 6.04 82.94
CA PRO A 859 -2.27 5.84 82.73
C PRO A 859 -1.33 6.98 83.19
N ALA A 860 -0.06 6.61 83.44
CA ALA A 860 1.09 7.48 83.64
C ALA A 860 2.25 7.03 82.69
N PRO A 861 3.22 7.91 82.36
CA PRO A 861 3.94 7.85 81.08
C PRO A 861 5.03 6.78 80.97
N SER A 862 5.36 6.42 79.72
CA SER A 862 6.42 5.49 79.35
C SER A 862 7.80 5.94 79.86
N ALA A 863 8.39 5.15 80.74
CA ALA A 863 9.82 5.24 81.01
C ALA A 863 10.57 4.78 79.75
N GLN A 864 11.26 5.70 79.10
CA GLN A 864 12.20 5.41 78.03
C GLN A 864 13.56 5.04 78.64
N LYS A 865 14.16 3.94 78.17
CA LYS A 865 15.56 3.61 78.48
C LYS A 865 16.44 4.08 77.33
N SER A 866 17.58 4.66 77.65
CA SER A 866 18.59 5.08 76.69
C SER A 866 19.77 4.11 76.72
N PHE A 867 20.25 3.74 75.53
CA PHE A 867 21.40 2.86 75.36
C PHE A 867 22.53 3.64 74.68
N ARG A 868 23.73 3.58 75.27
CA ARG A 868 24.95 4.08 74.64
C ARG A 868 25.90 2.91 74.38
N ILE A 869 26.04 2.54 73.11
CA ILE A 869 26.98 1.51 72.67
C ILE A 869 28.26 2.19 72.20
N HIS A 870 29.42 1.84 72.78
CA HIS A 870 30.69 2.46 72.43
C HIS A 870 31.88 1.49 72.48
N GLY A 871 32.82 1.61 71.54
CA GLY A 871 34.03 0.79 71.48
C GLY A 871 34.85 0.96 70.21
N ASP A 872 36.02 0.31 70.17
CA ASP A 872 36.96 0.31 69.03
C ASP A 872 36.66 -0.86 68.07
N ILE A 873 36.71 -0.64 66.75
CA ILE A 873 36.49 -1.72 65.75
C ILE A 873 37.80 -2.40 65.34
N PRO A 874 37.93 -3.74 65.42
CA PRO A 874 39.07 -4.51 64.92
C PRO A 874 39.31 -4.37 63.39
N PRO A 875 40.57 -4.35 62.91
CA PRO A 875 40.93 -4.15 61.51
C PRO A 875 40.27 -5.10 60.49
N GLU A 876 39.92 -6.31 60.92
CA GLU A 876 39.42 -7.40 60.10
C GLU A 876 38.03 -7.08 59.50
N ILE A 877 37.25 -6.27 60.22
CA ILE A 877 35.86 -5.91 59.85
C ILE A 877 35.81 -4.62 59.00
N TRP A 878 36.93 -3.87 58.91
CA TRP A 878 37.01 -2.57 58.21
C TRP A 878 36.66 -2.62 56.72
N ASN A 879 36.70 -3.80 56.10
CA ASN A 879 36.34 -4.01 54.69
C ASN A 879 34.88 -3.60 54.36
N ARG A 880 33.98 -3.51 55.34
CA ARG A 880 32.60 -3.01 55.15
C ARG A 880 32.46 -1.49 55.17
N LEU A 881 33.50 -0.72 55.54
CA LEU A 881 33.36 0.69 55.97
C LEU A 881 34.26 1.70 55.21
N GLY A 882 34.98 1.30 54.15
CA GLY A 882 36.20 2.03 53.79
C GLY A 882 36.61 2.29 52.33
N THR A 883 35.93 1.86 51.28
CA THR A 883 36.41 2.07 49.88
C THR A 883 36.48 3.54 49.42
N ARG A 884 35.99 4.50 50.23
CA ARG A 884 36.19 5.95 50.00
C ARG A 884 36.81 6.72 51.16
N LEU A 885 36.71 6.24 52.40
CA LEU A 885 37.16 6.97 53.60
C LEU A 885 38.61 6.61 53.98
N LEU A 886 38.91 5.32 54.15
CA LEU A 886 40.21 4.84 54.65
C LEU A 886 41.41 5.24 53.77
N PRO A 887 41.35 5.26 52.42
CA PRO A 887 42.47 5.70 51.58
C PRO A 887 42.90 7.15 51.82
N LYS A 888 42.00 8.02 52.30
CA LYS A 888 42.32 9.41 52.63
C LYS A 888 42.78 9.63 54.07
N LEU A 889 42.46 8.70 54.97
CA LEU A 889 42.90 8.75 56.38
C LEU A 889 44.25 8.05 56.61
N ARG A 890 44.68 7.19 55.66
CA ARG A 890 45.97 6.46 55.66
C ARG A 890 47.23 7.33 55.66
N SER A 891 47.12 8.66 55.55
CA SER A 891 48.25 9.60 55.61
C SER A 891 48.62 10.06 57.03
N GLY A 892 47.83 9.70 58.05
CA GLY A 892 48.16 9.93 59.47
C GLY A 892 48.79 8.71 60.13
N GLN A 893 49.53 8.92 61.21
CA GLN A 893 49.94 7.88 62.16
C GLN A 893 48.87 7.72 63.26
N ASP A 894 48.78 6.54 63.87
CA ASP A 894 47.88 6.20 65.00
C ASP A 894 46.37 6.44 64.78
N LEU A 895 45.84 6.02 63.64
CA LEU A 895 44.40 6.06 63.36
C LEU A 895 43.63 5.05 64.25
N LYS A 896 42.81 5.56 65.17
CA LYS A 896 41.79 4.80 65.90
C LYS A 896 40.39 5.08 65.36
N VAL A 897 39.56 4.05 65.29
CA VAL A 897 38.16 4.15 64.84
C VAL A 897 37.25 3.59 65.92
N GLY A 898 36.76 4.50 66.77
CA GLY A 898 35.66 4.23 67.69
C GLY A 898 34.32 4.52 67.03
N VAL A 899 33.27 3.83 67.47
CA VAL A 899 31.89 4.17 67.11
C VAL A 899 31.08 4.42 68.37
N THR A 900 30.12 5.33 68.28
CA THR A 900 29.13 5.58 69.34
C THR A 900 27.75 5.54 68.71
N PHE A 901 26.90 4.64 69.21
CA PHE A 901 25.49 4.59 68.87
C PHE A 901 24.67 4.97 70.10
N GLU A 902 23.77 5.92 69.94
CA GLU A 902 22.81 6.34 70.96
C GLU A 902 21.41 6.04 70.42
N LEU A 903 20.63 5.27 71.17
CA LEU A 903 19.24 4.98 70.84
C LEU A 903 18.38 4.97 72.09
N THR A 904 17.14 5.43 71.95
CA THR A 904 16.16 5.48 73.02
C THR A 904 15.03 4.53 72.66
N ALA A 905 14.67 3.61 73.58
CA ALA A 905 13.58 2.66 73.37
C ALA A 905 12.54 2.78 74.49
N ASP A 906 11.27 2.63 74.12
CA ASP A 906 10.17 2.59 75.09
C ASP A 906 10.25 1.33 75.95
N GLY A 907 10.04 1.48 77.27
CA GLY A 907 10.42 0.49 78.28
C GLY A 907 9.86 -0.93 78.17
N ALA A 908 8.89 -1.20 77.30
CA ALA A 908 8.39 -2.55 77.03
C ALA A 908 9.26 -3.35 76.02
N GLY A 909 10.02 -2.68 75.15
CA GLY A 909 10.91 -3.30 74.15
C GLY A 909 12.40 -3.26 74.50
N ALA A 910 12.75 -2.55 75.58
CA ALA A 910 14.14 -2.23 75.93
C ALA A 910 14.98 -3.45 76.34
N ASP A 911 14.43 -4.34 77.17
CA ASP A 911 15.19 -5.48 77.72
C ASP A 911 15.42 -6.63 76.71
N PRO A 912 14.46 -6.99 75.82
CA PRO A 912 14.73 -7.89 74.69
C PRO A 912 15.78 -7.31 73.73
N LEU A 913 15.68 -6.01 73.40
CA LEU A 913 16.64 -5.34 72.52
C LEU A 913 18.06 -5.34 73.12
N LEU A 914 18.20 -5.16 74.43
CA LEU A 914 19.49 -5.27 75.12
C LEU A 914 20.09 -6.68 75.04
N ALA A 915 19.26 -7.73 75.11
CA ALA A 915 19.70 -9.11 74.97
C ALA A 915 20.15 -9.41 73.54
N ASP A 916 19.36 -9.02 72.54
CA ASP A 916 19.70 -9.16 71.12
C ASP A 916 20.98 -8.39 70.76
N LEU A 917 21.14 -7.16 71.25
CA LEU A 917 22.34 -6.36 71.02
C LEU A 917 23.61 -6.98 71.63
N ARG A 918 23.50 -7.63 72.80
CA ARG A 918 24.63 -8.38 73.39
C ARG A 918 24.95 -9.62 72.57
N GLN A 919 23.95 -10.41 72.20
CA GLN A 919 24.13 -11.58 71.34
C GLN A 919 24.77 -11.21 70.00
N ILE A 920 24.36 -10.11 69.37
CA ILE A 920 24.94 -9.62 68.11
C ILE A 920 26.40 -9.16 68.30
N LEU A 921 26.75 -8.55 69.43
CA LEU A 921 28.15 -8.22 69.72
C LEU A 921 29.00 -9.48 69.94
N ASP A 922 28.47 -10.51 70.59
CA ASP A 922 29.17 -11.79 70.80
C ASP A 922 29.31 -12.59 69.49
N ASP A 923 28.25 -12.65 68.66
CA ASP A 923 28.25 -13.26 67.33
C ASP A 923 29.25 -12.59 66.36
N LEU A 924 29.52 -11.29 66.57
CA LEU A 924 30.52 -10.51 65.84
C LEU A 924 31.92 -10.54 66.49
N GLN A 925 32.11 -11.25 67.60
CA GLN A 925 33.34 -11.31 68.40
C GLN A 925 33.81 -9.93 68.93
N LEU A 926 32.85 -9.04 69.21
CA LEU A 926 33.08 -7.67 69.68
C LEU A 926 32.79 -7.45 71.17
N GLY A 927 32.27 -8.46 71.89
CA GLY A 927 31.84 -8.34 73.31
C GLY A 927 32.89 -7.77 74.27
N ASP A 928 34.18 -8.07 74.05
CA ASP A 928 35.28 -7.52 74.86
C ASP A 928 35.72 -6.10 74.45
N SER A 929 35.39 -5.67 73.22
CA SER A 929 35.88 -4.42 72.61
C SER A 929 34.82 -3.30 72.56
N VAL A 930 33.54 -3.65 72.66
CA VAL A 930 32.40 -2.73 72.55
C VAL A 930 31.46 -2.93 73.74
N ARG A 931 31.20 -1.85 74.49
CA ARG A 931 30.37 -1.86 75.71
C ARG A 931 29.01 -1.23 75.46
N ILE A 932 28.00 -1.73 76.17
CA ILE A 932 26.64 -1.17 76.20
C ILE A 932 26.38 -0.62 77.60
N ASP A 933 26.30 0.70 77.72
CA ASP A 933 25.77 1.37 78.91
C ASP A 933 24.27 1.61 78.77
N VAL A 934 23.53 1.57 79.88
CA VAL A 934 22.08 1.77 79.94
C VAL A 934 21.78 2.84 81.00
N GLU A 935 21.12 3.92 80.59
CA GLU A 935 20.60 5.01 81.45
C GLU A 935 19.08 5.13 81.34
#